data_AF-A0A7C1PSL2-F1
#
_entry.id   AF-A0A7C1PSL2-F1
#
_cell.length_a   1.000
_cell.length_b   1.000
_cell.length_c   1.000
_cell.angle_alpha   90.00
_cell.angle_beta   90.00
_cell.angle_gamma   90.00
#
_symmetry.space_group_name_H-M   'P 1'
#
loop_
_entity.id
_entity.type
_entity.pdbx_description
1 polymer ?
#
loop_
_entity_poly.entity_id
_entity_poly.type
_entity_poly.pdbx_seq_one_letter_code
_entity_poly.pdbx_strand_id
1 'polypeptide(L)'
;MMGNRWLWFGALAGLLGLDVSATAQVPRKFADIAEVKAEIVPAQARRGQTVTYRLTVAPKPGAWTYPIAPKTGQASVTKLVAPPPGVLIFVTPPADPPNHPWKTKTEPDDPLQTIQYSPTPVTWELKAVVSPQAPAGRHAVKLDRLTLLSVCNDYGCVNSRPDGRDLPVAELEVRDEPAVAVEEAYRAAVEKVVGPLAPSGPAPSPAPGGPTPGPGTGPLPPAPSPGPSPSGPTSRLRPAKPVEQYEAELDALRQALRFAEDTAGESGRRTGLWGFLLTAAAWGLITLLTPCVFPMIPITVSIFLKQGEQSPRRTLLLAGVYCLTIIAVLGVSAFFLLSTFVELSTDPWMNLGLCLLFVVFALSLFGMYEVTLSTVLLLGGGMAALVLAPRLVDRYGLEAALLLGGGGAAVAILLYAWVRRSGGESVLLRYLQHKQSGGGILGTIFGAIAFTLVGFTCVAPFLGGFAGLSASGQFSSGELMLGALAFSGAFAAPFFLLALFPSLLRRLPRSGQWLDTIKVVMGFLELAAAAKFLRTAELRWLPEAAYCTYDAVLAGWIALSAVCGLYLLGLFRLPHDEESHPIGVPRLLLALGFLSLAAYLTPALFVGPDGKPQRPRGAVFAWIDAFLLPEPSREGELPWSYDLPESVQRLVQEARKSGRPQPLFLDFTGVTCTNCKYNEFQVFTQPRIRQLLERYHRVQLYTDEIPASLYAVDPGSYDRTREAQANRLFKIDLFGNDQLPLYVVMHVLPDGGVRVWGAYDEGKINEPERFAAWLAAALDGTPPAP
;
A
#
# COMPACT_ATOMS: atom_id res chain seq x y z
N MET A 1 -10.99 13.46 5.56
CA MET A 1 -10.21 14.52 4.86
C MET A 1 -10.32 14.44 3.32
N MET A 2 -11.43 13.95 2.74
CA MET A 2 -11.60 13.79 1.28
C MET A 2 -12.15 15.04 0.55
N GLY A 3 -12.70 16.02 1.27
CA GLY A 3 -13.43 17.16 0.67
C GLY A 3 -12.58 18.14 -0.15
N ASN A 4 -11.27 18.26 0.13
CA ASN A 4 -10.40 19.22 -0.55
C ASN A 4 -9.73 18.69 -1.83
N ARG A 5 -9.84 17.39 -2.12
CA ARG A 5 -9.16 16.76 -3.28
C ARG A 5 -9.90 17.02 -4.60
N TRP A 6 -11.20 17.27 -4.54
CA TRP A 6 -12.07 17.44 -5.73
C TRP A 6 -12.18 18.88 -6.22
N LEU A 7 -11.99 19.87 -5.35
CA LEU A 7 -12.02 21.29 -5.73
C LEU A 7 -10.91 21.65 -6.73
N TRP A 8 -9.74 21.04 -6.59
CA TRP A 8 -8.62 21.23 -7.50
C TRP A 8 -8.79 20.50 -8.84
N PHE A 9 -9.35 19.29 -8.83
CA PHE A 9 -9.72 18.58 -10.05
C PHE A 9 -10.81 19.32 -10.85
N GLY A 10 -11.78 19.92 -10.15
CA GLY A 10 -12.80 20.78 -10.76
C GLY A 10 -12.21 22.05 -11.39
N ALA A 11 -11.21 22.67 -10.74
CA ALA A 11 -10.50 23.81 -11.32
C ALA A 11 -9.67 23.43 -12.56
N LEU A 12 -9.07 22.24 -12.56
CA LEU A 12 -8.31 21.71 -13.70
C LEU A 12 -9.23 21.32 -14.88
N ALA A 13 -10.40 20.73 -14.59
CA ALA A 13 -11.40 20.37 -15.60
C ALA A 13 -12.07 21.60 -16.23
N GLY A 14 -12.31 22.65 -15.43
CA GLY A 14 -12.80 23.95 -15.91
C GLY A 14 -11.80 24.66 -16.83
N LEU A 15 -10.49 24.52 -16.59
CA LEU A 15 -9.43 25.02 -17.47
C LEU A 15 -9.34 24.28 -18.80
N LEU A 16 -9.90 23.07 -18.90
CA LEU A 16 -9.88 22.21 -20.09
C LEU A 16 -11.21 22.20 -20.87
N GLY A 17 -12.20 22.99 -20.45
CA GLY A 17 -13.49 23.10 -21.16
C GLY A 17 -14.32 21.81 -21.15
N LEU A 18 -14.07 20.91 -20.20
CA LEU A 18 -14.86 19.69 -20.03
C LEU A 18 -16.14 20.03 -19.26
N ASP A 19 -17.28 19.89 -19.94
CA ASP A 19 -18.61 20.18 -19.38
C ASP A 19 -19.01 19.09 -18.38
N VAL A 20 -18.85 19.36 -17.08
CA VAL A 20 -19.08 18.40 -15.97
C VAL A 20 -20.55 18.36 -15.54
N SER A 21 -21.48 18.63 -16.46
CA SER A 21 -22.92 18.65 -16.19
C SER A 21 -23.51 17.26 -15.87
N ALA A 22 -22.77 16.17 -16.14
CA ALA A 22 -23.18 14.80 -15.81
C ALA A 22 -22.96 14.39 -14.34
N THR A 23 -22.29 15.20 -13.51
CA THR A 23 -22.02 14.85 -12.09
C THR A 23 -23.21 15.08 -11.14
N ALA A 24 -24.37 15.51 -11.64
CA ALA A 24 -25.53 15.87 -10.82
C ALA A 24 -26.37 14.66 -10.34
N GLN A 25 -26.09 13.42 -10.77
CA GLN A 25 -26.94 12.26 -10.43
C GLN A 25 -26.41 11.32 -9.35
N VAL A 26 -25.20 11.56 -8.81
CA VAL A 26 -24.65 10.68 -7.76
C VAL A 26 -25.22 11.10 -6.38
N PRO A 27 -26.01 10.25 -5.72
CA PRO A 27 -26.61 10.59 -4.43
C PRO A 27 -25.54 10.74 -3.35
N ARG A 28 -25.63 11.79 -2.52
CA ARG A 28 -24.61 12.09 -1.49
C ARG A 28 -25.14 11.95 -0.05
N LYS A 29 -26.46 11.99 0.14
CA LYS A 29 -27.12 11.87 1.45
C LYS A 29 -28.31 10.91 1.35
N PHE A 30 -28.66 10.26 2.46
CA PHE A 30 -29.85 9.40 2.51
C PHE A 30 -31.11 10.13 2.10
N ALA A 31 -31.29 11.39 2.54
CA ALA A 31 -32.46 12.20 2.18
C ALA A 31 -32.66 12.37 0.66
N ASP A 32 -31.62 12.17 -0.15
CA ASP A 32 -31.69 12.26 -1.60
C ASP A 32 -32.39 11.02 -2.19
N ILE A 33 -32.30 9.85 -1.53
CA ILE A 33 -32.70 8.54 -2.08
C ILE A 33 -33.62 7.68 -1.18
N ALA A 34 -33.76 8.00 0.12
CA ALA A 34 -34.64 7.31 1.05
C ALA A 34 -35.03 8.20 2.26
N GLU A 35 -36.19 7.93 2.84
CA GLU A 35 -36.61 8.46 4.13
C GLU A 35 -36.31 7.43 5.22
N VAL A 36 -35.48 7.79 6.21
CA VAL A 36 -35.03 6.90 7.29
C VAL A 36 -35.55 7.43 8.62
N LYS A 37 -36.34 6.61 9.35
CA LYS A 37 -36.99 6.97 10.63
C LYS A 37 -36.66 5.95 11.70
N ALA A 38 -36.53 6.41 12.94
CA ALA A 38 -36.43 5.54 14.11
C ALA A 38 -37.38 5.99 15.23
N GLU A 39 -38.03 5.03 15.88
CA GLU A 39 -38.95 5.25 16.99
C GLU A 39 -38.86 4.14 18.04
N ILE A 40 -39.22 4.43 19.29
CA ILE A 40 -39.31 3.43 20.36
C ILE A 40 -40.77 3.27 20.77
N VAL A 41 -41.24 2.03 20.80
CA VAL A 41 -42.63 1.68 21.12
C VAL A 41 -42.66 0.76 22.35
N PRO A 42 -43.34 1.14 23.45
CA PRO A 42 -43.95 2.45 23.70
C PRO A 42 -42.91 3.57 23.90
N ALA A 43 -43.26 4.81 23.53
CA ALA A 43 -42.37 5.98 23.68
C ALA A 43 -42.14 6.39 25.15
N GLN A 44 -43.00 5.92 26.06
CA GLN A 44 -42.86 6.07 27.51
C GLN A 44 -42.83 4.69 28.16
N ALA A 45 -41.84 4.41 28.99
CA ALA A 45 -41.67 3.11 29.63
C ALA A 45 -41.13 3.22 31.06
N ARG A 46 -41.39 2.20 31.88
CA ARG A 46 -40.86 2.06 33.24
C ARG A 46 -39.52 1.32 33.22
N ARG A 47 -38.70 1.52 34.26
CA ARG A 47 -37.48 0.72 34.48
C ARG A 47 -37.84 -0.77 34.51
N GLY A 48 -37.09 -1.61 33.80
CA GLY A 48 -37.33 -3.06 33.68
C GLY A 48 -38.39 -3.47 32.65
N GLN A 49 -39.11 -2.53 32.02
CA GLN A 49 -40.09 -2.82 30.98
C GLN A 49 -39.43 -3.10 29.62
N THR A 50 -39.98 -4.05 28.87
CA THR A 50 -39.57 -4.32 27.47
C THR A 50 -40.15 -3.27 26.52
N VAL A 51 -39.31 -2.74 25.64
CA VAL A 51 -39.66 -1.81 24.56
C VAL A 51 -39.12 -2.32 23.23
N THR A 52 -39.68 -1.82 22.12
CA THR A 52 -39.26 -2.17 20.77
C THR A 52 -38.70 -0.93 20.06
N TYR A 53 -37.45 -0.99 19.62
CA TYR A 53 -36.84 0.01 18.75
C TYR A 53 -37.15 -0.35 17.30
N ARG A 54 -37.86 0.53 16.58
CA ARG A 54 -38.20 0.36 15.17
C ARG A 54 -37.34 1.26 14.30
N LEU A 55 -36.67 0.69 13.30
CA LEU A 55 -35.96 1.43 12.26
C LEU A 55 -36.68 1.20 10.92
N THR A 56 -37.24 2.25 10.33
CA THR A 56 -37.92 2.19 9.03
C THR A 56 -37.09 2.91 7.96
N VAL A 57 -36.85 2.23 6.85
CA VAL A 57 -36.22 2.79 5.65
C VAL A 57 -37.21 2.71 4.51
N ALA A 58 -37.62 3.85 3.99
CA ALA A 58 -38.52 3.99 2.85
C ALA A 58 -37.75 4.53 1.64
N PRO A 59 -37.32 3.65 0.70
CA PRO A 59 -36.66 4.08 -0.53
C PRO A 59 -37.57 4.96 -1.39
N LYS A 60 -37.01 5.99 -2.03
CA LYS A 60 -37.70 6.80 -3.03
C LYS A 60 -37.86 6.03 -4.36
N PRO A 61 -38.72 6.47 -5.29
CA PRO A 61 -38.86 5.80 -6.59
C PRO A 61 -37.52 5.65 -7.31
N GLY A 62 -37.18 4.42 -7.73
CA GLY A 62 -35.90 4.10 -8.36
C GLY A 62 -34.76 3.77 -7.39
N ALA A 63 -34.99 3.82 -6.08
CA ALA A 63 -34.02 3.40 -5.07
C ALA A 63 -34.47 2.11 -4.35
N TRP A 64 -33.52 1.41 -3.72
CA TRP A 64 -33.76 0.19 -2.95
C TRP A 64 -32.79 0.06 -1.77
N THR A 65 -33.20 -0.74 -0.79
CA THR A 65 -32.40 -1.12 0.39
C THR A 65 -32.18 -2.64 0.44
N TYR A 66 -31.22 -3.09 1.23
CA TYR A 66 -30.81 -4.51 1.31
C TYR A 66 -31.16 -5.16 2.66
N PRO A 67 -31.33 -6.50 2.70
CA PRO A 67 -31.54 -7.26 3.94
C PRO A 67 -30.27 -7.31 4.80
N ILE A 68 -30.44 -7.58 6.10
CA ILE A 68 -29.35 -7.81 7.04
C ILE A 68 -28.70 -9.18 6.82
N ALA A 69 -29.50 -10.17 6.46
CA ALA A 69 -29.04 -11.54 6.21
C ALA A 69 -29.59 -12.05 4.86
N PRO A 70 -29.01 -11.63 3.72
CA PRO A 70 -29.43 -12.10 2.41
C PRO A 70 -29.32 -13.63 2.28
N LYS A 71 -30.33 -14.26 1.69
CA LYS A 71 -30.37 -15.73 1.51
C LYS A 71 -29.75 -16.21 0.18
N THR A 72 -29.28 -15.29 -0.66
CA THR A 72 -28.82 -15.55 -2.04
C THR A 72 -27.30 -15.55 -2.20
N GLY A 73 -26.53 -15.63 -1.11
CA GLY A 73 -25.05 -15.60 -1.17
C GLY A 73 -24.45 -14.21 -1.42
N GLN A 74 -25.28 -13.16 -1.48
CA GLN A 74 -24.84 -11.77 -1.49
C GLN A 74 -24.16 -11.39 -0.16
N ALA A 75 -23.10 -10.59 -0.18
CA ALA A 75 -22.55 -10.00 1.04
C ALA A 75 -23.57 -9.06 1.70
N SER A 76 -23.69 -9.12 3.04
CA SER A 76 -24.58 -8.22 3.76
C SER A 76 -24.02 -6.80 3.77
N VAL A 77 -24.64 -5.91 3.00
CA VAL A 77 -24.30 -4.48 2.92
C VAL A 77 -25.14 -3.63 3.89
N THR A 78 -26.15 -4.22 4.54
CA THR A 78 -26.91 -3.61 5.63
C THR A 78 -26.62 -4.35 6.94
N LYS A 79 -25.93 -3.71 7.88
CA LYS A 79 -25.63 -4.24 9.22
C LYS A 79 -26.24 -3.33 10.28
N LEU A 80 -27.19 -3.84 11.05
CA LEU A 80 -27.68 -3.14 12.25
C LEU A 80 -26.87 -3.62 13.46
N VAL A 81 -26.35 -2.67 14.24
CA VAL A 81 -25.62 -2.97 15.48
C VAL A 81 -26.29 -2.23 16.62
N ALA A 82 -26.71 -3.00 17.63
CA ALA A 82 -27.26 -2.44 18.85
C ALA A 82 -26.19 -1.64 19.60
N PRO A 83 -26.53 -0.44 20.15
CA PRO A 83 -25.59 0.34 20.94
C PRO A 83 -25.17 -0.40 22.21
N PRO A 84 -23.99 -0.07 22.79
CA PRO A 84 -23.57 -0.62 24.07
C PRO A 84 -24.61 -0.35 25.16
N PRO A 85 -24.73 -1.24 26.16
CA PRO A 85 -25.78 -1.16 27.17
C PRO A 85 -25.72 0.15 27.95
N GLY A 86 -26.85 0.85 28.01
CA GLY A 86 -27.02 2.12 28.71
C GLY A 86 -28.42 2.25 29.29
N VAL A 87 -29.19 3.23 28.82
CA VAL A 87 -30.62 3.38 29.17
C VAL A 87 -31.45 2.20 28.66
N LEU A 88 -31.09 1.68 27.49
CA LEU A 88 -31.65 0.47 26.90
C LEU A 88 -30.60 -0.65 26.85
N ILE A 89 -31.05 -1.86 27.19
CA ILE A 89 -30.29 -3.10 27.04
C ILE A 89 -30.96 -3.89 25.92
N PHE A 90 -30.31 -3.99 24.77
CA PHE A 90 -30.84 -4.74 23.63
C PHE A 90 -30.68 -6.25 23.88
N VAL A 91 -31.79 -6.98 23.79
CA VAL A 91 -31.88 -8.38 24.25
C VAL A 91 -32.05 -9.38 23.12
N THR A 92 -32.36 -8.91 21.91
CA THR A 92 -32.46 -9.74 20.70
C THR A 92 -31.51 -9.24 19.61
N PRO A 93 -30.82 -10.13 18.88
CA PRO A 93 -30.04 -9.73 17.72
C PRO A 93 -30.95 -9.13 16.63
N PRO A 94 -30.46 -8.15 15.85
CA PRO A 94 -31.22 -7.62 14.72
C PRO A 94 -31.49 -8.70 13.67
N ALA A 95 -32.73 -8.80 13.21
CA ALA A 95 -33.15 -9.77 12.21
C ALA A 95 -34.06 -9.10 11.18
N ASP A 96 -34.05 -9.62 9.94
CA ASP A 96 -34.93 -9.13 8.89
C ASP A 96 -36.41 -9.46 9.19
N PRO A 97 -37.36 -8.58 8.81
CA PRO A 97 -38.78 -8.82 9.01
C PRO A 97 -39.22 -10.12 8.31
N PRO A 98 -39.83 -11.08 9.04
CA PRO A 98 -39.99 -12.46 8.57
C PRO A 98 -40.88 -12.62 7.33
N ASN A 99 -41.81 -11.68 7.09
CA ASN A 99 -42.78 -11.73 5.99
C ASN A 99 -42.57 -10.61 4.94
N HIS A 100 -41.40 -9.99 4.88
CA HIS A 100 -41.15 -8.90 3.93
C HIS A 100 -40.85 -9.42 2.50
N PRO A 101 -41.49 -8.89 1.44
CA PRO A 101 -41.34 -9.39 0.08
C PRO A 101 -40.05 -8.88 -0.59
N TRP A 102 -38.92 -9.50 -0.28
CA TRP A 102 -37.63 -9.23 -0.92
C TRP A 102 -37.65 -9.61 -2.41
N LYS A 103 -37.21 -8.71 -3.28
CA LYS A 103 -37.01 -8.96 -4.72
C LYS A 103 -35.59 -9.43 -4.98
N THR A 104 -35.39 -10.14 -6.09
CA THR A 104 -34.07 -10.60 -6.54
C THR A 104 -33.75 -10.09 -7.93
N LYS A 105 -32.51 -9.65 -8.16
CA LYS A 105 -31.97 -9.34 -9.50
C LYS A 105 -30.60 -9.99 -9.67
N THR A 106 -30.28 -10.40 -10.89
CA THR A 106 -28.95 -10.91 -11.25
C THR A 106 -28.04 -9.73 -11.59
N GLU A 107 -26.81 -9.72 -11.08
CA GLU A 107 -25.83 -8.69 -11.39
C GLU A 107 -25.44 -8.77 -12.89
N PRO A 108 -25.38 -7.65 -13.63
CA PRO A 108 -24.99 -7.67 -15.05
C PRO A 108 -23.56 -8.17 -15.30
N ASP A 109 -22.65 -7.91 -14.35
CA ASP A 109 -21.22 -8.22 -14.45
C ASP A 109 -20.86 -9.62 -13.92
N ASP A 110 -21.76 -10.27 -13.17
CA ASP A 110 -21.62 -11.64 -12.70
C ASP A 110 -22.98 -12.37 -12.75
N PRO A 111 -23.25 -13.17 -13.80
CA PRO A 111 -24.53 -13.87 -13.95
C PRO A 111 -24.77 -14.96 -12.89
N LEU A 112 -23.78 -15.28 -12.04
CA LEU A 112 -23.91 -16.22 -10.93
C LEU A 112 -24.32 -15.53 -9.61
N GLN A 113 -24.22 -14.20 -9.51
CA GLN A 113 -24.55 -13.47 -8.29
C GLN A 113 -25.98 -12.92 -8.34
N THR A 114 -26.83 -13.39 -7.41
CA THR A 114 -28.21 -12.91 -7.25
C THR A 114 -28.32 -12.01 -6.01
N ILE A 115 -28.70 -10.76 -6.21
CA ILE A 115 -28.85 -9.74 -5.17
C ILE A 115 -30.28 -9.74 -4.65
N GLN A 116 -30.47 -9.76 -3.33
CA GLN A 116 -31.75 -9.48 -2.68
C GLN A 116 -31.89 -8.00 -2.33
N TYR A 117 -32.98 -7.37 -2.75
CA TYR A 117 -33.25 -5.96 -2.51
C TYR A 117 -34.74 -5.68 -2.28
N SER A 118 -35.04 -4.56 -1.63
CA SER A 118 -36.40 -4.09 -1.41
C SER A 118 -36.56 -2.65 -1.91
N PRO A 119 -37.42 -2.40 -2.91
CA PRO A 119 -37.84 -1.04 -3.27
C PRO A 119 -39.00 -0.54 -2.38
N THR A 120 -39.60 -1.41 -1.56
CA THR A 120 -40.68 -1.04 -0.63
C THR A 120 -40.10 -0.74 0.76
N PRO A 121 -40.82 0.04 1.60
CA PRO A 121 -40.36 0.36 2.95
C PRO A 121 -40.10 -0.89 3.79
N VAL A 122 -38.92 -0.95 4.42
CA VAL A 122 -38.51 -2.03 5.33
C VAL A 122 -38.47 -1.50 6.74
N THR A 123 -39.05 -2.23 7.70
CA THR A 123 -38.98 -1.89 9.13
C THR A 123 -38.33 -3.03 9.90
N TRP A 124 -37.22 -2.73 10.57
CA TRP A 124 -36.54 -3.66 11.48
C TRP A 124 -36.94 -3.36 12.92
N GLU A 125 -37.27 -4.41 13.68
CA GLU A 125 -37.66 -4.33 15.08
C GLU A 125 -36.59 -4.95 15.97
N LEU A 126 -36.05 -4.18 16.93
CA LEU A 126 -35.09 -4.65 17.92
C LEU A 126 -35.73 -4.57 19.31
N LYS A 127 -35.79 -5.68 20.05
CA LYS A 127 -36.28 -5.66 21.42
C LYS A 127 -35.20 -5.21 22.39
N ALA A 128 -35.57 -4.34 23.31
CA ALA A 128 -34.72 -3.85 24.37
C ALA A 128 -35.47 -3.79 25.70
N VAL A 129 -34.77 -3.93 26.81
CA VAL A 129 -35.29 -3.71 28.16
C VAL A 129 -34.76 -2.38 28.67
N VAL A 130 -35.64 -1.57 29.26
CA VAL A 130 -35.22 -0.34 29.96
C VAL A 130 -34.40 -0.73 31.19
N SER A 131 -33.17 -0.24 31.27
CA SER A 131 -32.27 -0.62 32.37
C SER A 131 -32.92 -0.35 33.74
N PRO A 132 -32.87 -1.31 34.68
CA PRO A 132 -33.33 -1.10 36.06
C PRO A 132 -32.64 0.07 36.77
N GLN A 133 -31.45 0.47 36.30
CA GLN A 133 -30.64 1.57 36.83
C GLN A 133 -30.77 2.87 35.99
N ALA A 134 -31.68 2.92 35.01
CA ALA A 134 -31.82 4.07 34.14
C ALA A 134 -32.35 5.33 34.89
N PRO A 135 -31.73 6.51 34.73
CA PRO A 135 -32.25 7.76 35.29
C PRO A 135 -33.61 8.11 34.68
N ALA A 136 -34.51 8.70 35.47
CA ALA A 136 -35.80 9.18 34.97
C ALA A 136 -35.62 10.38 34.02
N GLY A 137 -36.52 10.54 33.06
CA GLY A 137 -36.50 11.64 32.09
C GLY A 137 -36.40 11.20 30.63
N ARG A 138 -36.20 12.17 29.72
CA ARG A 138 -36.11 11.93 28.27
C ARG A 138 -34.69 11.55 27.87
N HIS A 139 -34.57 10.47 27.12
CA HIS A 139 -33.31 9.92 26.65
C HIS A 139 -33.33 9.77 25.13
N ALA A 140 -32.26 10.24 24.49
CA ALA A 140 -32.03 10.06 23.07
C ALA A 140 -31.25 8.76 22.85
N VAL A 141 -31.85 7.81 22.14
CA VAL A 141 -31.25 6.52 21.81
C VAL A 141 -30.90 6.51 20.34
N LYS A 142 -29.63 6.21 20.03
CA LYS A 142 -29.14 6.01 18.67
C LYS A 142 -28.59 4.60 18.52
N LEU A 143 -28.66 4.06 17.31
CA LEU A 143 -27.96 2.83 16.97
C LEU A 143 -26.44 3.05 17.01
N ASP A 144 -25.69 1.95 17.14
CA ASP A 144 -24.23 2.01 17.28
C ASP A 144 -23.58 2.60 16.02
N ARG A 145 -22.38 3.19 16.19
CA ARG A 145 -21.55 3.70 15.09
C ARG A 145 -21.16 2.62 14.07
N LEU A 146 -21.17 1.35 14.48
CA LEU A 146 -20.94 0.19 13.63
C LEU A 146 -22.16 -0.20 12.77
N THR A 147 -23.28 0.52 12.89
CA THR A 147 -24.44 0.34 12.01
C THR A 147 -24.14 0.83 10.61
N LEU A 148 -24.15 -0.09 9.64
CA LEU A 148 -24.00 0.18 8.21
C LEU A 148 -25.36 0.02 7.53
N LEU A 149 -26.04 1.10 7.20
CA LEU A 149 -27.25 1.09 6.38
C LEU A 149 -26.86 1.45 4.94
N SER A 150 -27.34 0.71 3.95
CA SER A 150 -27.06 0.99 2.53
C SER A 150 -28.35 1.13 1.72
N VAL A 151 -28.45 2.23 0.99
CA VAL A 151 -29.53 2.47 0.01
C VAL A 151 -28.88 2.82 -1.33
N CYS A 152 -29.30 2.17 -2.41
CA CYS A 152 -28.76 2.39 -3.75
C CYS A 152 -29.85 2.76 -4.75
N ASN A 153 -29.43 3.37 -5.86
CA ASN A 153 -30.18 3.49 -7.09
C ASN A 153 -29.28 3.10 -8.28
N ASP A 154 -29.74 3.29 -9.51
CA ASP A 154 -28.99 2.94 -10.72
C ASP A 154 -27.69 3.76 -10.91
N TYR A 155 -27.49 4.84 -10.14
CA TYR A 155 -26.37 5.78 -10.28
C TYR A 155 -25.36 5.70 -9.13
N GLY A 156 -25.67 4.97 -8.06
CA GLY A 156 -24.76 4.80 -6.92
C GLY A 156 -25.46 4.44 -5.60
N CYS A 157 -24.65 4.27 -4.56
CA CYS A 157 -25.08 3.86 -3.23
C CYS A 157 -24.71 4.90 -2.17
N VAL A 158 -25.60 5.15 -1.22
CA VAL A 158 -25.31 5.92 -0.01
C VAL A 158 -25.28 4.96 1.18
N ASN A 159 -24.15 4.96 1.88
CA ASN A 159 -23.94 4.19 3.10
C ASN A 159 -23.95 5.12 4.32
N SER A 160 -24.37 4.60 5.48
CA SER A 160 -24.28 5.36 6.73
C SER A 160 -22.83 5.59 7.12
N ARG A 161 -22.55 6.81 7.60
CA ARG A 161 -21.20 7.17 8.01
C ARG A 161 -20.76 6.42 9.28
N PRO A 162 -19.46 6.12 9.43
CA PRO A 162 -18.90 5.51 10.63
C PRO A 162 -19.08 6.33 11.91
N ASP A 163 -19.46 7.62 11.82
CA ASP A 163 -19.73 8.47 12.97
C ASP A 163 -21.19 8.44 13.43
N GLY A 164 -22.06 7.71 12.72
CA GLY A 164 -23.48 7.53 13.04
C GLY A 164 -24.33 8.80 12.95
N ARG A 165 -23.79 9.92 12.42
CA ARG A 165 -24.49 11.22 12.38
C ARG A 165 -25.68 11.24 11.43
N ASP A 166 -25.67 10.37 10.44
CA ASP A 166 -26.68 10.32 9.39
C ASP A 166 -27.83 9.35 9.74
N LEU A 167 -27.77 8.68 10.90
CA LEU A 167 -28.81 7.78 11.41
C LEU A 167 -29.81 8.56 12.29
N PRO A 168 -31.11 8.25 12.21
CA PRO A 168 -32.14 8.90 13.02
C PRO A 168 -31.99 8.57 14.51
N VAL A 169 -32.48 9.49 15.34
CA VAL A 169 -32.48 9.37 16.80
C VAL A 169 -33.89 9.00 17.26
N ALA A 170 -34.02 7.97 18.09
CA ALA A 170 -35.28 7.65 18.73
C ALA A 170 -35.32 8.22 20.15
N GLU A 171 -36.45 8.77 20.57
CA GLU A 171 -36.64 9.31 21.92
C GLU A 171 -37.40 8.32 22.81
N LEU A 172 -36.96 8.19 24.06
CA LEU A 172 -37.61 7.41 25.09
C LEU A 172 -37.76 8.23 26.37
N GLU A 173 -38.94 8.25 26.94
CA GLU A 173 -39.20 8.84 28.25
C GLU A 173 -39.29 7.74 29.32
N VAL A 174 -38.32 7.75 30.26
CA VAL A 174 -38.30 6.82 31.39
C VAL A 174 -39.11 7.43 32.53
N ARG A 175 -40.22 6.77 32.88
CA ARG A 175 -41.13 7.19 33.95
C ARG A 175 -40.48 7.01 35.32
N ASP A 176 -40.75 7.94 36.24
CA ASP A 176 -40.27 7.89 37.62
C ASP A 176 -41.18 7.05 38.54
N GLU A 177 -41.62 5.90 38.02
CA GLU A 177 -42.44 4.92 38.73
C GLU A 177 -41.57 3.72 39.14
N PRO A 178 -41.96 2.92 40.16
CA PRO A 178 -41.19 1.76 40.58
C PRO A 178 -40.95 0.77 39.42
N ALA A 179 -39.76 0.15 39.42
CA ALA A 179 -39.32 -0.75 38.37
C ALA A 179 -40.24 -1.98 38.25
N VAL A 180 -40.55 -2.37 37.02
CA VAL A 180 -41.31 -3.57 36.70
C VAL A 180 -40.36 -4.76 36.67
N ALA A 181 -40.83 -5.94 37.08
CA ALA A 181 -40.06 -7.17 36.95
C ALA A 181 -39.72 -7.42 35.47
N VAL A 182 -38.43 -7.63 35.18
CA VAL A 182 -37.97 -7.97 33.83
C VAL A 182 -38.59 -9.30 33.43
N GLU A 183 -39.08 -9.40 32.19
CA GLU A 183 -39.60 -10.66 31.65
C GLU A 183 -38.56 -11.77 31.76
N GLU A 184 -38.98 -12.95 32.22
CA GLU A 184 -38.07 -14.08 32.52
C GLU A 184 -37.21 -14.48 31.31
N ALA A 185 -37.75 -14.34 30.10
CA ALA A 185 -37.04 -14.61 28.84
C ALA A 185 -35.80 -13.73 28.62
N TYR A 186 -35.74 -12.53 29.22
CA TYR A 186 -34.65 -11.58 29.04
C TYR A 186 -33.82 -11.37 30.31
N ARG A 187 -34.21 -12.00 31.43
CA ARG A 187 -33.58 -11.85 32.74
C ARG A 187 -32.08 -12.17 32.71
N ALA A 188 -31.69 -13.29 32.11
CA ALA A 188 -30.29 -13.69 32.00
C ALA A 188 -29.44 -12.70 31.17
N ALA A 189 -30.02 -12.11 30.12
CA ALA A 189 -29.34 -11.11 29.29
C ALA A 189 -29.15 -9.78 30.05
N VAL A 190 -30.12 -9.40 30.87
CA VAL A 190 -30.05 -8.19 31.71
C VAL A 190 -29.10 -8.40 32.90
N GLU A 191 -29.16 -9.54 33.60
CA GLU A 191 -28.26 -9.85 34.73
C GLU A 191 -26.79 -9.87 34.34
N LYS A 192 -26.47 -10.28 33.09
CA LYS A 192 -25.12 -10.21 32.53
C LYS A 192 -24.56 -8.78 32.45
N VAL A 193 -25.43 -7.78 32.37
CA VAL A 193 -25.07 -6.37 32.18
C VAL A 193 -25.12 -5.58 33.49
N VAL A 194 -26.17 -5.77 34.31
CA VAL A 194 -26.41 -4.99 35.53
C VAL A 194 -26.15 -5.76 36.84
N GLY A 195 -25.77 -7.04 36.78
CA GLY A 195 -25.57 -7.89 37.95
C GLY A 195 -26.86 -8.57 38.44
N PRO A 196 -26.80 -9.31 39.56
CA PRO A 196 -27.93 -10.11 40.05
C PRO A 196 -29.16 -9.25 40.35
N LEU A 197 -30.31 -9.59 39.75
CA LEU A 197 -31.59 -8.91 40.00
C LEU A 197 -32.32 -9.52 41.21
N ALA A 198 -33.06 -8.70 41.96
CA ALA A 198 -33.81 -9.17 43.13
C ALA A 198 -34.78 -10.34 42.75
N PRO A 199 -34.92 -11.36 43.61
CA PRO A 199 -35.76 -12.51 43.32
C PRO A 199 -37.23 -12.09 43.17
N SER A 200 -37.86 -12.56 42.09
CA SER A 200 -39.32 -12.52 41.92
C SER A 200 -39.94 -13.54 42.87
N GLY A 201 -40.70 -13.10 43.87
CA GLY A 201 -41.45 -14.01 44.76
C GLY A 201 -42.67 -14.65 44.07
N PRO A 202 -43.33 -15.65 44.69
CA PRO A 202 -42.77 -16.97 44.99
C PRO A 202 -43.63 -18.11 44.37
N ALA A 203 -43.01 -19.29 44.18
CA ALA A 203 -43.71 -20.58 44.04
C ALA A 203 -43.08 -21.62 45.01
N PRO A 204 -43.84 -22.58 45.53
CA PRO A 204 -43.63 -23.11 46.88
C PRO A 204 -42.59 -24.24 46.96
N SER A 205 -41.90 -24.29 48.10
CA SER A 205 -41.15 -25.47 48.58
C SER A 205 -42.08 -26.52 49.20
N PRO A 206 -41.60 -27.76 49.33
CA PRO A 206 -41.63 -28.43 50.62
C PRO A 206 -40.23 -28.84 51.11
N ALA A 207 -40.12 -28.91 52.43
CA ALA A 207 -38.90 -29.05 53.24
C ALA A 207 -38.64 -30.52 53.68
N PRO A 208 -37.86 -30.83 54.74
CA PRO A 208 -36.45 -31.23 54.62
C PRO A 208 -36.08 -32.54 55.40
N GLY A 209 -34.82 -32.98 55.29
CA GLY A 209 -34.23 -33.97 56.22
C GLY A 209 -32.69 -34.06 56.08
N GLY A 210 -31.95 -33.77 57.17
CA GLY A 210 -30.47 -33.87 57.26
C GLY A 210 -29.97 -35.28 57.60
N PRO A 211 -28.80 -35.51 58.26
CA PRO A 211 -27.59 -34.69 58.46
C PRO A 211 -26.27 -35.37 57.96
N THR A 212 -25.15 -34.65 58.08
CA THR A 212 -23.68 -34.88 57.82
C THR A 212 -23.04 -36.14 58.49
N PRO A 213 -21.70 -36.50 58.37
CA PRO A 213 -20.50 -35.79 57.85
C PRO A 213 -19.41 -36.63 57.09
N GLY A 214 -18.31 -35.99 56.64
CA GLY A 214 -16.98 -36.63 56.51
C GLY A 214 -16.05 -36.12 55.37
N PRO A 215 -14.82 -35.63 55.65
CA PRO A 215 -13.88 -35.12 54.66
C PRO A 215 -12.80 -36.15 54.25
N GLY A 216 -12.29 -36.06 53.02
CA GLY A 216 -11.19 -36.89 52.52
C GLY A 216 -10.28 -36.13 51.55
N THR A 217 -9.13 -35.69 52.07
CA THR A 217 -7.98 -35.18 51.32
C THR A 217 -7.12 -36.33 50.81
N GLY A 218 -6.66 -36.27 49.55
CA GLY A 218 -5.62 -37.14 49.00
C GLY A 218 -4.92 -36.49 47.80
N PRO A 219 -3.62 -36.79 47.55
CA PRO A 219 -2.68 -35.88 46.89
C PRO A 219 -2.49 -36.12 45.38
N LEU A 220 -2.13 -35.06 44.66
CA LEU A 220 -1.69 -35.06 43.25
C LEU A 220 -0.32 -35.75 43.05
N PRO A 221 -0.11 -36.49 41.94
CA PRO A 221 1.23 -36.92 41.52
C PRO A 221 1.93 -35.88 40.60
N PRO A 222 3.28 -35.93 40.50
CA PRO A 222 4.10 -34.82 40.02
C PRO A 222 4.29 -34.78 38.50
N ALA A 223 4.58 -33.58 37.99
CA ALA A 223 4.88 -33.28 36.60
C ALA A 223 6.24 -33.85 36.13
N PRO A 224 6.37 -34.30 34.87
CA PRO A 224 7.66 -34.55 34.26
C PRO A 224 8.23 -33.31 33.55
N SER A 225 9.56 -33.19 33.62
CA SER A 225 10.46 -32.16 33.13
C SER A 225 10.45 -31.97 31.59
N PRO A 226 10.92 -30.82 31.06
CA PRO A 226 10.80 -30.50 29.64
C PRO A 226 11.90 -31.17 28.80
N GLY A 227 11.50 -32.13 27.96
CA GLY A 227 12.24 -32.55 26.75
C GLY A 227 11.90 -31.65 25.56
N PRO A 228 12.67 -31.72 24.45
CA PRO A 228 12.77 -30.67 23.43
C PRO A 228 11.44 -30.45 22.69
N SER A 229 11.05 -29.18 22.52
CA SER A 229 9.88 -28.77 21.74
C SER A 229 9.89 -29.32 20.31
N PRO A 230 8.85 -30.06 19.89
CA PRO A 230 8.56 -30.28 18.49
C PRO A 230 7.45 -29.30 18.08
N SER A 231 7.80 -28.05 17.82
CA SER A 231 6.87 -27.05 17.27
C SER A 231 7.48 -26.41 16.02
N GLY A 232 7.69 -27.22 14.99
CA GLY A 232 7.75 -26.75 13.61
C GLY A 232 6.36 -26.85 12.96
N PRO A 233 6.01 -25.97 12.01
CA PRO A 233 4.73 -26.07 11.29
C PRO A 233 4.71 -27.34 10.43
N THR A 234 3.64 -28.13 10.56
CA THR A 234 3.45 -29.41 9.85
C THR A 234 2.90 -29.27 8.42
N SER A 235 2.70 -28.04 7.93
CA SER A 235 2.51 -27.77 6.50
C SER A 235 3.16 -26.43 6.17
N ARG A 236 4.09 -26.42 5.20
CA ARG A 236 4.62 -25.18 4.60
C ARG A 236 3.63 -24.52 3.66
N LEU A 237 2.60 -25.25 3.22
CA LEU A 237 1.63 -24.79 2.23
C LEU A 237 0.35 -24.36 2.92
N ARG A 238 -0.17 -23.23 2.45
CA ARG A 238 -1.41 -22.62 2.90
C ARG A 238 -2.62 -23.33 2.26
N PRO A 239 -3.67 -23.65 3.03
CA PRO A 239 -4.95 -24.08 2.46
C PRO A 239 -5.66 -22.89 1.80
N ALA A 240 -6.27 -23.10 0.63
CA ALA A 240 -7.14 -22.11 0.03
C ALA A 240 -8.42 -21.97 0.87
N LYS A 241 -8.75 -20.74 1.30
CA LYS A 241 -9.98 -20.38 2.02
C LYS A 241 -10.65 -19.22 1.26
N PRO A 242 -11.98 -19.06 1.32
CA PRO A 242 -12.63 -17.87 0.76
C PRO A 242 -12.05 -16.59 1.37
N VAL A 243 -11.81 -15.58 0.55
CA VAL A 243 -11.13 -14.34 0.97
C VAL A 243 -11.92 -13.64 2.07
N GLU A 244 -13.25 -13.66 2.00
CA GLU A 244 -14.15 -13.04 2.99
C GLU A 244 -14.02 -13.71 4.36
N GLN A 245 -13.77 -15.02 4.37
CA GLN A 245 -13.52 -15.75 5.61
C GLN A 245 -12.18 -15.30 6.21
N TYR A 246 -11.14 -15.18 5.39
CA TYR A 246 -9.82 -14.73 5.84
C TYR A 246 -9.84 -13.29 6.36
N GLU A 247 -10.54 -12.38 5.66
CA GLU A 247 -10.77 -11.00 6.10
C GLU A 247 -11.47 -10.95 7.46
N ALA A 248 -12.54 -11.73 7.64
CA ALA A 248 -13.27 -11.81 8.92
C ALA A 248 -12.41 -12.37 10.06
N GLU A 249 -11.56 -13.36 9.77
CA GLU A 249 -10.62 -13.93 10.73
C GLU A 249 -9.54 -12.91 11.16
N LEU A 250 -9.01 -12.12 10.22
CA LEU A 250 -8.09 -11.02 10.51
C LEU A 250 -8.76 -9.90 11.33
N ASP A 251 -9.99 -9.54 11.02
CA ASP A 251 -10.77 -8.55 11.77
C ASP A 251 -11.06 -9.01 13.20
N ALA A 252 -11.40 -10.28 13.38
CA ALA A 252 -11.59 -10.86 14.70
C ALA A 252 -10.28 -10.85 15.51
N LEU A 253 -9.16 -11.21 14.87
CA LEU A 253 -7.84 -11.15 15.50
C LEU A 253 -7.49 -9.71 15.90
N ARG A 254 -7.73 -8.74 15.02
CA ARG A 254 -7.51 -7.32 15.27
C ARG A 254 -8.23 -6.85 16.53
N GLN A 255 -9.49 -7.24 16.70
CA GLN A 255 -10.28 -6.88 17.88
C GLN A 255 -9.80 -7.56 19.17
N ALA A 256 -9.14 -8.71 19.05
CA ALA A 256 -8.58 -9.46 20.18
C ALA A 256 -7.16 -9.02 20.58
N LEU A 257 -6.48 -8.21 19.76
CA LEU A 257 -5.14 -7.72 20.04
C LEU A 257 -5.14 -6.72 21.20
N ARG A 258 -4.29 -6.98 22.19
CA ARG A 258 -3.97 -6.07 23.29
C ARG A 258 -2.61 -5.45 23.00
N PHE A 259 -2.52 -4.13 23.04
CA PHE A 259 -1.23 -3.46 23.03
C PHE A 259 -0.69 -3.44 24.46
N ALA A 260 0.62 -3.69 24.64
CA ALA A 260 1.23 -3.58 25.96
C ALA A 260 1.04 -2.15 26.50
N GLU A 261 0.52 -2.02 27.72
CA GLU A 261 0.10 -0.76 28.38
C GLU A 261 1.19 0.31 28.52
N ASP A 262 2.45 -0.01 28.19
CA ASP A 262 3.61 0.90 28.22
C ASP A 262 4.09 1.37 26.82
N THR A 263 3.35 1.10 25.74
CA THR A 263 3.67 1.65 24.40
C THR A 263 3.12 3.07 24.17
N ALA A 264 2.74 3.77 25.24
CA ALA A 264 2.46 5.21 25.25
C ALA A 264 3.70 6.06 25.60
N GLY A 265 4.92 5.53 25.41
CA GLY A 265 6.15 6.31 25.38
C GLY A 265 6.70 6.35 23.96
N GLU A 266 6.76 7.54 23.37
CA GLU A 266 7.40 7.88 22.09
C GLU A 266 8.56 6.94 21.70
N SER A 267 8.28 5.91 20.90
CA SER A 267 9.31 5.20 20.12
C SER A 267 9.28 5.63 18.65
N GLY A 268 8.72 6.81 18.37
CA GLY A 268 9.05 7.54 17.17
C GLY A 268 10.32 8.30 17.47
N ARG A 269 11.49 7.75 17.11
CA ARG A 269 12.71 8.56 17.03
C ARG A 269 12.35 9.71 16.10
N ARG A 270 12.13 10.91 16.64
CA ARG A 270 12.09 12.12 15.83
C ARG A 270 13.48 12.22 15.23
N THR A 271 13.68 11.62 14.04
CA THR A 271 14.67 12.13 13.11
C THR A 271 14.37 13.60 13.05
N GLY A 272 15.25 14.41 13.66
CA GLY A 272 15.01 15.84 13.78
C GLY A 272 14.66 16.36 12.39
N LEU A 273 13.74 17.33 12.31
CA LEU A 273 13.30 17.90 11.04
C LEU A 273 14.49 18.21 10.11
N TRP A 274 15.60 18.67 10.67
CA TRP A 274 16.87 18.86 9.96
C TRP A 274 17.47 17.59 9.35
N GLY A 275 17.52 16.47 10.08
CA GLY A 275 17.95 15.19 9.54
C GLY A 275 17.04 14.72 8.41
N PHE A 276 15.72 14.85 8.57
CA PHE A 276 14.76 14.56 7.51
C PHE A 276 15.00 15.43 6.26
N LEU A 277 15.11 16.75 6.42
CA LEU A 277 15.37 17.68 5.31
C LEU A 277 16.72 17.43 4.62
N LEU A 278 17.77 17.10 5.38
CA LEU A 278 19.08 16.75 4.83
C LEU A 278 19.03 15.45 4.05
N THR A 279 18.33 14.42 4.55
CA THR A 279 18.15 13.17 3.79
C THR A 279 17.31 13.38 2.54
N ALA A 280 16.24 14.19 2.60
CA ALA A 280 15.44 14.57 1.44
C ALA A 280 16.28 15.29 0.38
N ALA A 281 17.09 16.26 0.80
CA ALA A 281 18.01 16.96 -0.07
C ALA A 281 19.09 16.03 -0.66
N ALA A 282 19.63 15.09 0.14
CA ALA A 282 20.60 14.11 -0.33
C ALA A 282 20.01 13.19 -1.40
N TRP A 283 18.79 12.68 -1.20
CA TRP A 283 18.08 11.90 -2.23
C TRP A 283 17.80 12.74 -3.49
N GLY A 284 17.45 14.01 -3.34
CA GLY A 284 17.32 14.95 -4.47
C GLY A 284 18.61 15.12 -5.26
N LEU A 285 19.76 15.19 -4.57
CA LEU A 285 21.08 15.24 -5.21
C LEU A 285 21.48 13.93 -5.89
N ILE A 286 21.26 12.80 -5.23
CA ILE A 286 21.54 11.46 -5.79
C ILE A 286 20.74 11.25 -7.08
N THR A 287 19.52 11.76 -7.12
CA THR A 287 18.64 11.65 -8.29
C THR A 287 19.21 12.35 -9.54
N LEU A 288 20.13 13.31 -9.39
CA LEU A 288 20.82 13.92 -10.55
C LEU A 288 21.77 12.97 -11.27
N LEU A 289 22.22 11.91 -10.58
CA LEU A 289 23.04 10.85 -11.15
C LEU A 289 22.20 9.83 -11.92
N THR A 290 20.88 10.00 -11.97
CA THR A 290 20.02 9.13 -12.75
C THR A 290 20.29 9.29 -14.24
N PRO A 291 20.25 8.19 -15.00
CA PRO A 291 20.71 8.18 -16.38
C PRO A 291 19.82 9.00 -17.32
N CYS A 292 18.57 9.32 -16.96
CA CYS A 292 17.71 10.17 -17.78
C CYS A 292 17.85 11.68 -17.49
N VAL A 293 18.39 12.06 -16.33
CA VAL A 293 18.61 13.46 -15.94
C VAL A 293 20.00 13.93 -16.35
N PHE A 294 21.01 13.08 -16.17
CA PHE A 294 22.40 13.40 -16.42
C PHE A 294 22.68 13.92 -17.86
N PRO A 295 22.15 13.32 -18.94
CA PRO A 295 22.37 13.77 -20.33
C PRO A 295 21.70 15.11 -20.65
N MET A 296 20.69 15.52 -19.88
CA MET A 296 19.98 16.79 -20.08
C MET A 296 20.69 17.98 -19.42
N ILE A 297 21.60 17.74 -18.45
CA ILE A 297 22.36 18.82 -17.79
C ILE A 297 23.23 19.59 -18.81
N PRO A 298 24.04 18.96 -19.68
CA PRO A 298 24.82 19.68 -20.69
C PRO A 298 23.95 20.45 -21.69
N ILE A 299 22.80 19.87 -22.10
CA ILE A 299 21.88 20.49 -23.06
C ILE A 299 21.29 21.78 -22.48
N THR A 300 20.77 21.72 -21.26
CA THR A 300 20.20 22.89 -20.56
C THR A 300 21.26 23.96 -20.30
N VAL A 301 22.47 23.56 -19.90
CA VAL A 301 23.63 24.43 -19.73
C VAL A 301 24.00 25.15 -21.03
N SER A 302 23.98 24.46 -22.18
CA SER A 302 24.32 25.05 -23.49
C SER A 302 23.35 26.17 -23.89
N ILE A 303 22.06 26.03 -23.53
CA ILE A 303 21.03 27.05 -23.76
C ILE A 303 21.33 28.31 -22.93
N PHE A 304 21.69 28.14 -21.66
CA PHE A 304 22.03 29.26 -20.77
C PHE A 304 23.34 29.95 -21.16
N LEU A 305 24.34 29.18 -21.61
CA LEU A 305 25.60 29.71 -22.14
C LEU A 305 25.35 30.62 -23.35
N LYS A 306 24.53 30.18 -24.31
CA LYS A 306 24.18 30.97 -25.50
C LYS A 306 23.46 32.29 -25.16
N GLN A 307 22.70 32.31 -24.07
CA GLN A 307 21.99 33.51 -23.61
C GLN A 307 22.84 34.42 -22.71
N GLY A 308 23.82 33.86 -22.01
CA GLY A 308 24.80 34.57 -21.17
C GLY A 308 25.77 35.45 -21.94
N GLU A 309 25.92 35.23 -23.25
CA GLU A 309 26.67 36.14 -24.13
C GLU A 309 25.95 37.48 -24.35
N GLN A 310 24.63 37.54 -24.18
CA GLN A 310 23.85 38.77 -24.41
C GLN A 310 23.69 39.63 -23.14
N SER A 311 23.34 39.04 -21.99
CA SER A 311 23.30 39.78 -20.71
C SER A 311 23.23 38.87 -19.47
N PRO A 312 24.01 39.14 -18.40
CA PRO A 312 24.06 38.28 -17.21
C PRO A 312 22.76 38.29 -16.39
N ARG A 313 22.03 39.43 -16.35
CA ARG A 313 20.75 39.54 -15.65
C ARG A 313 19.66 38.65 -16.28
N ARG A 314 19.65 38.55 -17.61
CA ARG A 314 18.68 37.73 -18.34
C ARG A 314 18.93 36.24 -18.13
N THR A 315 20.19 35.81 -18.10
CA THR A 315 20.56 34.42 -17.78
C THR A 315 20.14 34.04 -16.36
N LEU A 316 20.37 34.92 -15.37
CA LEU A 316 19.95 34.68 -13.99
C LEU A 316 18.42 34.59 -13.87
N LEU A 317 17.68 35.45 -14.57
CA LEU A 317 16.21 35.42 -14.59
C LEU A 317 15.69 34.13 -15.22
N LEU A 318 16.23 33.71 -16.37
CA LEU A 318 15.78 32.50 -17.06
C LEU A 318 16.14 31.23 -16.26
N ALA A 319 17.34 31.16 -15.68
CA ALA A 319 17.71 30.06 -14.79
C ALA A 319 16.84 30.02 -13.52
N GLY A 320 16.52 31.18 -12.93
CA GLY A 320 15.61 31.29 -11.79
C GLY A 320 14.22 30.77 -12.12
N VAL A 321 13.65 31.18 -13.25
CA VAL A 321 12.34 30.68 -13.73
C VAL A 321 12.39 29.17 -14.00
N TYR A 322 13.47 28.67 -14.61
CA TYR A 322 13.65 27.24 -14.88
C TYR A 322 13.65 26.42 -13.58
N CYS A 323 14.44 26.84 -12.60
CA CYS A 323 14.55 26.15 -11.31
C CYS A 323 13.25 26.26 -10.49
N LEU A 324 12.61 27.42 -10.47
CA LEU A 324 11.34 27.61 -9.76
C LEU A 324 10.23 26.74 -10.37
N THR A 325 10.22 26.57 -11.68
CA THR A 325 9.29 25.66 -12.37
C THR A 325 9.55 24.21 -11.97
N ILE A 326 10.82 23.77 -11.94
CA ILE A 326 11.18 22.42 -11.47
C ILE A 326 10.75 22.23 -10.01
N ILE A 327 11.08 23.16 -9.12
CA ILE A 327 10.75 23.07 -7.69
C ILE A 327 9.24 22.97 -7.49
N ALA A 328 8.45 23.77 -8.22
CA ALA A 328 7.00 23.75 -8.14
C ALA A 328 6.42 22.42 -8.68
N VAL A 329 6.79 22.02 -9.90
CA VAL A 329 6.21 20.82 -10.53
C VAL A 329 6.68 19.54 -9.83
N LEU A 330 7.99 19.42 -9.57
CA LEU A 330 8.57 18.26 -8.90
C LEU A 330 8.18 18.20 -7.42
N GLY A 331 8.12 19.35 -6.72
CA GLY A 331 7.70 19.40 -5.32
C GLY A 331 6.24 19.02 -5.13
N VAL A 332 5.34 19.53 -5.99
CA VAL A 332 3.91 19.17 -5.96
C VAL A 332 3.74 17.69 -6.31
N SER A 333 4.35 17.22 -7.40
CA SER A 333 4.25 15.80 -7.78
C SER A 333 4.82 14.88 -6.71
N ALA A 334 5.99 15.17 -6.15
CA ALA A 334 6.57 14.42 -5.04
C ALA A 334 5.62 14.34 -3.83
N PHE A 335 5.07 15.48 -3.38
CA PHE A 335 4.14 15.51 -2.25
C PHE A 335 2.90 14.63 -2.48
N PHE A 336 2.29 14.69 -3.67
CA PHE A 336 1.15 13.84 -3.99
C PHE A 336 1.54 12.36 -4.09
N LEU A 337 2.67 12.06 -4.73
CA LEU A 337 3.11 10.68 -4.90
C LEU A 337 3.55 10.02 -3.61
N LEU A 338 4.06 10.73 -2.61
CA LEU A 338 4.41 10.11 -1.32
C LEU A 338 3.25 9.27 -0.76
N SER A 339 2.01 9.69 -0.99
CA SER A 339 0.81 8.99 -0.52
C SER A 339 0.36 7.81 -1.40
N THR A 340 0.76 7.76 -2.67
CA THR A 340 0.33 6.74 -3.65
C THR A 340 1.50 5.95 -4.25
N PHE A 341 2.71 6.18 -3.76
CA PHE A 341 3.94 5.67 -4.36
C PHE A 341 4.01 4.15 -4.33
N VAL A 342 3.65 3.55 -3.19
CA VAL A 342 3.71 2.09 -3.00
C VAL A 342 2.79 1.41 -4.02
N GLU A 343 1.54 1.86 -4.13
CA GLU A 343 0.55 1.30 -5.08
C GLU A 343 0.96 1.48 -6.54
N LEU A 344 1.59 2.62 -6.87
CA LEU A 344 2.03 2.90 -8.23
C LEU A 344 3.28 2.10 -8.60
N SER A 345 4.17 1.85 -7.63
CA SER A 345 5.45 1.15 -7.85
C SER A 345 5.28 -0.36 -7.97
N THR A 346 4.20 -0.92 -7.41
CA THR A 346 3.87 -2.35 -7.53
C THR A 346 2.93 -2.65 -8.70
N ASP A 347 2.51 -1.63 -9.46
CA ASP A 347 1.57 -1.81 -10.57
C ASP A 347 2.27 -2.41 -11.81
N PRO A 348 1.72 -3.48 -12.42
CA PRO A 348 2.38 -4.17 -13.52
C PRO A 348 2.49 -3.30 -14.78
N TRP A 349 1.47 -2.50 -15.08
CA TRP A 349 1.44 -1.63 -16.27
C TRP A 349 2.43 -0.48 -16.12
N MET A 350 2.52 0.12 -14.93
CA MET A 350 3.52 1.13 -14.64
C MET A 350 4.94 0.57 -14.80
N ASN A 351 5.22 -0.62 -14.26
CA ASN A 351 6.54 -1.26 -14.37
C ASN A 351 6.88 -1.60 -15.83
N LEU A 352 5.93 -2.13 -16.62
CA LEU A 352 6.15 -2.38 -18.05
C LEU A 352 6.41 -1.08 -18.81
N GLY A 353 5.65 -0.02 -18.48
CA GLY A 353 5.88 1.30 -19.01
C GLY A 353 7.30 1.82 -18.72
N LEU A 354 7.73 1.75 -17.46
CA LEU A 354 9.09 2.14 -17.05
C LEU A 354 10.15 1.31 -17.79
N CYS A 355 9.94 0.00 -17.96
CA CYS A 355 10.82 -0.83 -18.78
C CYS A 355 10.94 -0.30 -20.22
N LEU A 356 9.81 -0.08 -20.90
CA LEU A 356 9.81 0.44 -22.27
C LEU A 356 10.51 1.80 -22.34
N LEU A 357 10.27 2.66 -21.36
CA LEU A 357 10.88 3.96 -21.26
C LEU A 357 12.42 3.87 -21.15
N PHE A 358 12.94 3.03 -20.25
CA PHE A 358 14.38 2.81 -20.10
C PHE A 358 15.01 2.21 -21.36
N VAL A 359 14.33 1.29 -22.04
CA VAL A 359 14.82 0.75 -23.33
C VAL A 359 14.92 1.85 -24.38
N VAL A 360 13.89 2.70 -24.49
CA VAL A 360 13.85 3.80 -25.45
C VAL A 360 14.96 4.84 -25.18
N PHE A 361 15.16 5.23 -23.92
CA PHE A 361 16.28 6.11 -23.57
C PHE A 361 17.64 5.46 -23.82
N ALA A 362 17.82 4.18 -23.49
CA ALA A 362 19.06 3.48 -23.74
C ALA A 362 19.42 3.47 -25.23
N LEU A 363 18.44 3.20 -26.11
CA LEU A 363 18.62 3.23 -27.56
C LEU A 363 18.97 4.64 -28.06
N SER A 364 18.42 5.69 -27.45
CA SER A 364 18.81 7.06 -27.76
C SER A 364 20.23 7.38 -27.31
N LEU A 365 20.65 6.90 -26.14
CA LEU A 365 22.01 7.07 -25.61
C LEU A 365 23.06 6.32 -26.44
N PHE A 366 22.70 5.20 -27.07
CA PHE A 366 23.55 4.53 -28.06
C PHE A 366 23.58 5.25 -29.42
N GLY A 367 22.80 6.32 -29.59
CA GLY A 367 22.75 7.11 -30.81
C GLY A 367 21.96 6.44 -31.93
N MET A 368 21.00 5.56 -31.63
CA MET A 368 20.12 5.01 -32.67
C MET A 368 19.19 6.10 -33.24
N TYR A 369 18.77 7.05 -32.39
CA TYR A 369 17.96 8.22 -32.75
C TYR A 369 18.08 9.31 -31.68
N GLU A 370 17.82 10.55 -32.05
CA GLU A 370 17.75 11.67 -31.12
C GLU A 370 16.36 11.76 -30.49
N VAL A 371 16.29 11.72 -29.15
CA VAL A 371 15.03 11.94 -28.43
C VAL A 371 14.67 13.43 -28.49
N THR A 372 13.69 13.75 -29.34
CA THR A 372 13.08 15.07 -29.37
C THR A 372 12.01 15.21 -28.29
N LEU A 373 11.65 16.46 -27.96
CA LEU A 373 10.54 16.77 -27.06
C LEU A 373 9.22 16.09 -27.48
N SER A 374 8.99 15.95 -28.80
CA SER A 374 7.87 15.20 -29.37
C SER A 374 7.86 13.73 -28.95
N THR A 375 9.01 13.08 -29.07
CA THR A 375 9.19 11.68 -28.69
C THR A 375 8.89 11.49 -27.20
N VAL A 376 9.39 12.39 -26.36
CA VAL A 376 9.14 12.44 -24.92
C VAL A 376 7.64 12.55 -24.59
N LEU A 377 6.93 13.51 -25.20
CA LEU A 377 5.50 13.73 -24.94
C LEU A 377 4.65 12.54 -25.42
N LEU A 378 5.03 11.92 -26.54
CA LEU A 378 4.39 10.70 -27.05
C LEU A 378 4.60 9.52 -26.11
N LEU A 379 5.83 9.31 -25.60
CA LEU A 379 6.13 8.23 -24.66
C LEU A 379 5.44 8.44 -23.31
N GLY A 380 5.50 9.66 -22.77
CA GLY A 380 4.82 10.01 -21.52
C GLY A 380 3.28 9.91 -21.63
N GLY A 381 2.72 10.34 -22.76
CA GLY A 381 1.29 10.18 -23.06
C GLY A 381 0.88 8.72 -23.27
N GLY A 382 1.71 7.94 -23.97
CA GLY A 382 1.53 6.51 -24.17
C GLY A 382 1.59 5.72 -22.86
N MET A 383 2.56 6.04 -21.99
CA MET A 383 2.67 5.53 -20.62
C MET A 383 1.41 5.83 -19.80
N ALA A 384 0.97 7.10 -19.80
CA ALA A 384 -0.23 7.50 -19.10
C ALA A 384 -1.46 6.72 -19.61
N ALA A 385 -1.61 6.58 -20.94
CA ALA A 385 -2.68 5.78 -21.53
C ALA A 385 -2.59 4.30 -21.14
N LEU A 386 -1.39 3.70 -21.12
CA LEU A 386 -1.16 2.31 -20.73
C LEU A 386 -1.56 2.04 -19.28
N VAL A 387 -1.38 3.04 -18.40
CA VAL A 387 -1.69 2.94 -16.95
C VAL A 387 -3.15 3.30 -16.66
N LEU A 388 -3.70 4.31 -17.34
CA LEU A 388 -5.07 4.80 -17.12
C LEU A 388 -6.11 3.93 -17.82
N ALA A 389 -5.84 3.42 -19.02
CA ALA A 389 -6.84 2.68 -19.78
C ALA A 389 -7.33 1.41 -19.07
N PRO A 390 -6.46 0.50 -18.54
CA PRO A 390 -6.93 -0.68 -17.81
C PRO A 390 -7.73 -0.30 -16.56
N ARG A 391 -7.28 0.72 -15.81
CA ARG A 391 -7.99 1.20 -14.61
C ARG A 391 -9.33 1.85 -14.91
N LEU A 392 -9.47 2.48 -16.07
CA LEU A 392 -10.74 3.01 -16.55
C LEU A 392 -11.67 1.87 -16.98
N VAL A 393 -11.14 0.82 -17.62
CA VAL A 393 -11.90 -0.40 -17.96
C VAL A 393 -12.41 -1.08 -16.70
N ASP A 394 -11.56 -1.30 -15.69
CA ASP A 394 -11.94 -1.97 -14.45
C ASP A 394 -12.97 -1.18 -13.63
N ARG A 395 -12.96 0.16 -13.73
CA ARG A 395 -13.81 1.04 -12.91
C ARG A 395 -15.12 1.45 -13.59
N TYR A 396 -15.15 1.51 -14.92
CA TYR A 396 -16.30 2.01 -15.68
C TYR A 396 -16.83 1.01 -16.71
N GLY A 397 -16.21 -0.16 -16.86
CA GLY A 397 -16.55 -1.15 -17.87
C GLY A 397 -15.91 -0.84 -19.23
N LEU A 398 -15.82 -1.86 -20.10
CA LEU A 398 -15.15 -1.77 -21.39
C LEU A 398 -15.76 -0.70 -22.31
N GLU A 399 -17.08 -0.52 -22.29
CA GLU A 399 -17.76 0.46 -23.14
C GLU A 399 -17.52 1.92 -22.69
N ALA A 400 -17.54 2.19 -21.37
CA ALA A 400 -17.22 3.52 -20.86
C ALA A 400 -15.72 3.83 -20.96
N ALA A 401 -14.86 2.81 -20.86
CA ALA A 401 -13.44 2.94 -21.11
C ALA A 401 -13.09 3.03 -22.60
N LEU A 402 -13.91 2.51 -23.51
CA LEU A 402 -13.80 2.81 -24.94
C LEU A 402 -14.29 4.23 -25.26
N LEU A 403 -15.25 4.77 -24.51
CA LEU A 403 -15.68 6.17 -24.62
C LEU A 403 -14.66 7.16 -23.99
N LEU A 404 -14.07 6.84 -22.85
CA LEU A 404 -13.09 7.68 -22.13
C LEU A 404 -11.63 7.40 -22.53
N GLY A 405 -11.25 6.14 -22.67
CA GLY A 405 -9.92 5.64 -23.03
C GLY A 405 -9.76 5.35 -24.53
N GLY A 406 -10.83 4.96 -25.24
CA GLY A 406 -10.83 4.96 -26.71
C GLY A 406 -10.79 6.38 -27.26
N GLY A 407 -11.22 7.39 -26.51
CA GLY A 407 -10.86 8.79 -26.77
C GLY A 407 -9.35 9.01 -26.72
N GLY A 408 -8.64 8.49 -25.71
CA GLY A 408 -7.18 8.60 -25.60
C GLY A 408 -6.40 7.79 -26.64
N ALA A 409 -6.82 6.55 -26.92
CA ALA A 409 -6.20 5.69 -27.94
C ALA A 409 -6.56 6.15 -29.35
N ALA A 410 -7.80 6.56 -29.63
CA ALA A 410 -8.15 7.20 -30.89
C ALA A 410 -7.50 8.57 -31.02
N VAL A 411 -7.34 9.37 -29.96
CA VAL A 411 -6.59 10.63 -30.02
C VAL A 411 -5.10 10.36 -30.22
N ALA A 412 -4.50 9.33 -29.60
CA ALA A 412 -3.11 8.95 -29.82
C ALA A 412 -2.89 8.34 -31.21
N ILE A 413 -3.80 7.52 -31.71
CA ILE A 413 -3.78 6.91 -33.05
C ILE A 413 -4.12 7.94 -34.12
N LEU A 414 -5.05 8.87 -33.88
CA LEU A 414 -5.37 10.00 -34.75
C LEU A 414 -4.27 11.05 -34.69
N LEU A 415 -3.63 11.32 -33.55
CA LEU A 415 -2.43 12.15 -33.45
C LEU A 415 -1.27 11.49 -34.18
N TYR A 416 -1.05 10.19 -34.00
CA TYR A 416 0.00 9.43 -34.69
C TYR A 416 -0.27 9.35 -36.20
N ALA A 417 -1.50 9.06 -36.61
CA ALA A 417 -1.91 9.04 -38.01
C ALA A 417 -1.92 10.44 -38.63
N TRP A 418 -2.30 11.48 -37.88
CA TRP A 418 -2.20 12.88 -38.31
C TRP A 418 -0.75 13.31 -38.42
N VAL A 419 0.12 12.95 -37.48
CA VAL A 419 1.58 13.17 -37.51
C VAL A 419 2.23 12.44 -38.70
N ARG A 420 1.82 11.20 -38.97
CA ARG A 420 2.36 10.37 -40.07
C ARG A 420 1.83 10.80 -41.44
N ARG A 421 0.58 11.27 -41.51
CA ARG A 421 -0.10 11.71 -42.75
C ARG A 421 0.18 13.17 -43.10
N SER A 422 0.62 13.99 -42.15
CA SER A 422 0.98 15.39 -42.37
C SER A 422 2.36 15.62 -42.97
N GLY A 423 3.15 14.56 -43.23
CA GLY A 423 4.33 14.63 -44.09
C GLY A 423 5.27 15.80 -43.75
N GLY A 424 5.92 15.72 -42.58
CA GLY A 424 6.80 16.76 -42.09
C GLY A 424 6.39 17.22 -40.69
N GLU A 425 7.38 17.30 -39.80
CA GLU A 425 7.29 17.78 -38.43
C GLU A 425 6.21 18.86 -38.26
N SER A 426 5.22 18.58 -37.43
CA SER A 426 3.99 19.37 -37.34
C SER A 426 4.28 20.85 -37.05
N VAL A 427 3.48 21.74 -37.63
CA VAL A 427 3.52 23.19 -37.37
C VAL A 427 3.46 23.50 -35.88
N LEU A 428 2.75 22.70 -35.08
CA LEU A 428 2.73 22.81 -33.62
C LEU A 428 4.06 22.42 -32.98
N LEU A 429 4.70 21.35 -33.42
CA LEU A 429 6.03 20.93 -32.94
C LEU A 429 7.11 21.91 -33.38
N ARG A 430 7.06 22.41 -34.63
CA ARG A 430 7.90 23.51 -35.10
C ARG A 430 7.61 24.79 -34.33
N TYR A 431 6.36 25.09 -33.99
CA TYR A 431 5.99 26.25 -33.19
C TYR A 431 6.47 26.12 -31.73
N LEU A 432 6.39 24.93 -31.14
CA LEU A 432 6.89 24.62 -29.79
C LEU A 432 8.43 24.62 -29.76
N GLN A 433 9.11 23.99 -30.72
CA GLN A 433 10.56 24.05 -30.89
C GLN A 433 11.03 25.47 -31.20
N HIS A 434 10.32 26.22 -32.04
CA HIS A 434 10.63 27.62 -32.35
C HIS A 434 10.41 28.52 -31.12
N LYS A 435 9.40 28.26 -30.28
CA LYS A 435 9.23 28.94 -28.99
C LYS A 435 10.26 28.54 -27.93
N GLN A 436 10.72 27.29 -27.92
CA GLN A 436 11.82 26.83 -27.07
C GLN A 436 13.16 27.42 -27.52
N SER A 437 13.37 27.54 -28.84
CA SER A 437 14.51 28.22 -29.49
C SER A 437 14.46 29.74 -29.35
N GLY A 438 13.28 30.31 -29.13
CA GLY A 438 13.03 31.76 -29.01
C GLY A 438 13.60 32.41 -27.75
N GLY A 439 14.20 31.65 -26.83
CA GLY A 439 14.97 32.17 -25.70
C GLY A 439 14.22 33.10 -24.74
N GLY A 440 12.89 32.93 -24.67
CA GLY A 440 12.00 33.68 -23.79
C GLY A 440 11.64 32.92 -22.52
N ILE A 441 11.04 33.63 -21.56
CA ILE A 441 10.55 33.07 -20.28
C ILE A 441 9.60 31.90 -20.54
N LEU A 442 8.68 32.04 -21.50
CA LEU A 442 7.71 31.00 -21.84
C LEU A 442 8.38 29.71 -22.35
N GLY A 443 9.37 29.81 -23.25
CA GLY A 443 10.12 28.65 -23.74
C GLY A 443 10.90 27.94 -22.64
N THR A 444 11.37 28.70 -21.65
CA THR A 444 12.10 28.20 -20.48
C THR A 444 11.17 27.41 -19.54
N ILE A 445 9.95 27.90 -19.30
CA ILE A 445 8.93 27.19 -18.50
C ILE A 445 8.53 25.87 -19.15
N PHE A 446 8.23 25.86 -20.46
CA PHE A 446 7.89 24.62 -21.16
C PHE A 446 9.05 23.63 -21.16
N GLY A 447 10.29 24.10 -21.34
CA GLY A 447 11.49 23.26 -21.23
C GLY A 447 11.66 22.65 -19.84
N ALA A 448 11.39 23.41 -18.77
CA ALA A 448 11.45 22.92 -17.39
C ALA A 448 10.36 21.88 -17.08
N ILE A 449 9.12 22.11 -17.52
CA ILE A 449 8.00 21.16 -17.36
C ILE A 449 8.32 19.85 -18.06
N ALA A 450 8.78 19.92 -19.31
CA ALA A 450 9.14 18.75 -20.10
C ALA A 450 10.26 17.94 -19.44
N PHE A 451 11.34 18.62 -19.04
CA PHE A 451 12.44 17.99 -18.31
C PHE A 451 11.96 17.37 -17.00
N THR A 452 11.09 18.04 -16.25
CA THR A 452 10.55 17.51 -15.00
C THR A 452 9.66 16.30 -15.27
N LEU A 453 8.82 16.30 -16.30
CA LEU A 453 7.94 15.18 -16.63
C LEU A 453 8.73 13.92 -17.02
N VAL A 454 9.84 14.09 -17.77
CA VAL A 454 10.76 12.99 -18.10
C VAL A 454 11.58 12.55 -16.92
N GLY A 455 12.14 13.50 -16.18
CA GLY A 455 12.89 13.21 -14.97
C GLY A 455 12.02 12.45 -13.99
N PHE A 456 10.76 12.85 -13.84
CA PHE A 456 9.83 12.29 -12.86
C PHE A 456 9.70 10.75 -12.94
N THR A 457 9.65 10.18 -14.14
CA THR A 457 9.52 8.72 -14.32
C THR A 457 10.76 7.97 -13.83
N CYS A 458 11.97 8.52 -14.05
CA CYS A 458 13.21 7.93 -13.55
C CYS A 458 13.55 8.33 -12.10
N VAL A 459 12.94 9.41 -11.60
CA VAL A 459 13.05 9.89 -10.21
C VAL A 459 12.13 9.09 -9.28
N ALA A 460 11.00 8.58 -9.77
CA ALA A 460 10.01 7.83 -8.98
C ALA A 460 10.65 6.69 -8.14
N PRO A 461 11.49 5.79 -8.68
CA PRO A 461 12.12 4.75 -7.88
C PRO A 461 12.96 5.27 -6.70
N PHE A 462 13.55 6.46 -6.84
CA PHE A 462 14.38 7.11 -5.80
C PHE A 462 13.52 7.87 -4.78
N LEU A 463 12.34 8.34 -5.17
CA LEU A 463 11.33 8.85 -4.22
C LEU A 463 10.94 7.79 -3.19
N GLY A 464 11.05 6.50 -3.51
CA GLY A 464 10.82 5.40 -2.56
C GLY A 464 11.76 5.42 -1.35
N GLY A 465 13.02 5.80 -1.53
CA GLY A 465 13.98 5.95 -0.42
C GLY A 465 13.62 7.11 0.51
N PHE A 466 13.14 8.22 -0.05
CA PHE A 466 12.61 9.35 0.71
C PHE A 466 11.25 9.03 1.36
N ALA A 467 10.37 8.33 0.64
CA ALA A 467 9.06 7.92 1.12
C ALA A 467 9.16 6.94 2.30
N GLY A 468 10.08 5.98 2.26
CA GLY A 468 10.35 5.07 3.38
C GLY A 468 10.76 5.81 4.66
N LEU A 469 11.67 6.78 4.55
CA LEU A 469 12.05 7.63 5.69
C LEU A 469 10.89 8.50 6.19
N SER A 470 10.06 9.01 5.28
CA SER A 470 8.89 9.81 5.61
C SER A 470 7.76 9.00 6.26
N ALA A 471 7.68 7.70 5.98
CA ALA A 471 6.69 6.79 6.54
C ALA A 471 7.09 6.30 7.94
N SER A 472 8.39 6.17 8.23
CA SER A 472 8.91 5.83 9.56
C SER A 472 8.81 6.98 10.59
N GLY A 473 8.67 8.22 10.14
CA GLY A 473 8.53 9.38 11.03
C GLY A 473 7.10 9.85 11.14
N GLN A 474 6.64 10.21 12.34
CA GLN A 474 5.37 10.92 12.54
C GLN A 474 5.49 12.39 12.07
N PHE A 475 5.62 12.61 10.76
CA PHE A 475 5.72 13.94 10.17
C PHE A 475 4.32 14.51 9.88
N SER A 476 4.12 15.77 10.25
CA SER A 476 2.94 16.53 9.85
C SER A 476 2.94 16.78 8.33
N SER A 477 1.77 17.03 7.74
CA SER A 477 1.67 17.33 6.29
C SER A 477 2.54 18.52 5.86
N GLY A 478 2.79 19.48 6.75
CA GLY A 478 3.69 20.61 6.50
C GLY A 478 5.16 20.20 6.42
N GLU A 479 5.60 19.28 7.29
CA GLU A 479 6.97 18.76 7.27
C GLU A 479 7.22 17.90 6.03
N LEU A 480 6.24 17.08 5.61
CA LEU A 480 6.32 16.34 4.35
C LEU A 480 6.44 17.26 3.13
N MET A 481 5.73 18.39 3.13
CA MET A 481 5.82 19.40 2.07
C MET A 481 7.18 20.10 2.08
N LEU A 482 7.73 20.42 3.26
CA LEU A 482 9.10 20.94 3.39
C LEU A 482 10.15 19.92 2.90
N GLY A 483 9.95 18.63 3.18
CA GLY A 483 10.79 17.55 2.65
C GLY A 483 10.74 17.46 1.12
N ALA A 484 9.54 17.52 0.53
CA ALA A 484 9.37 17.53 -0.92
C ALA A 484 10.03 18.76 -1.58
N LEU A 485 9.95 19.94 -0.93
CA LEU A 485 10.63 21.15 -1.37
C LEU A 485 12.16 21.07 -1.21
N ALA A 486 12.66 20.45 -0.13
CA ALA A 486 14.08 20.21 0.05
C ALA A 486 14.63 19.25 -1.01
N PHE A 487 13.89 18.18 -1.31
CA PHE A 487 14.20 17.24 -2.39
C PHE A 487 14.25 17.95 -3.75
N SER A 488 13.20 18.67 -4.13
CA SER A 488 13.12 19.34 -5.44
C SER A 488 14.09 20.53 -5.56
N GLY A 489 14.32 21.25 -4.46
CA GLY A 489 15.32 22.33 -4.38
C GLY A 489 16.74 21.81 -4.55
N ALA A 490 17.08 20.70 -3.88
CA ALA A 490 18.39 20.08 -4.01
C ALA A 490 18.62 19.52 -5.43
N PHE A 491 17.57 18.93 -6.05
CA PHE A 491 17.59 18.52 -7.44
C PHE A 491 17.78 19.71 -8.41
N ALA A 492 17.12 20.85 -8.18
CA ALA A 492 17.27 22.04 -9.02
C ALA A 492 18.60 22.80 -8.79
N ALA A 493 19.28 22.55 -7.67
CA ALA A 493 20.44 23.33 -7.22
C ALA A 493 21.59 23.41 -8.23
N PRO A 494 22.03 22.35 -8.93
CA PRO A 494 23.14 22.46 -9.88
C PRO A 494 22.84 23.41 -11.04
N PHE A 495 21.61 23.43 -11.54
CA PHE A 495 21.21 24.31 -12.63
C PHE A 495 21.26 25.78 -12.21
N PHE A 496 20.80 26.08 -11.00
CA PHE A 496 20.86 27.42 -10.44
C PHE A 496 22.30 27.85 -10.15
N LEU A 497 23.10 26.98 -9.53
CA LEU A 497 24.50 27.25 -9.19
C LEU A 497 25.35 27.48 -10.45
N LEU A 498 25.18 26.66 -11.48
CA LEU A 498 25.87 26.85 -12.75
C LEU A 498 25.51 28.20 -13.37
N ALA A 499 24.24 28.60 -13.34
CA ALA A 499 23.82 29.91 -13.83
C ALA A 499 24.37 31.09 -13.01
N LEU A 500 24.58 30.92 -11.69
CA LEU A 500 25.13 31.95 -10.80
C LEU A 500 26.64 32.18 -11.03
N PHE A 501 27.37 31.16 -11.51
CA PHE A 501 28.81 31.21 -11.76
C PHE A 501 29.16 31.02 -13.25
N PRO A 502 29.00 32.06 -14.10
CA PRO A 502 29.34 32.00 -15.53
C PRO A 502 30.81 31.60 -15.81
N SER A 503 31.71 31.90 -14.88
CA SER A 503 33.13 31.53 -14.97
C SER A 503 33.37 30.01 -14.83
N LEU A 504 32.56 29.31 -14.01
CA LEU A 504 32.60 27.86 -13.88
C LEU A 504 32.01 27.18 -15.11
N LEU A 505 30.92 27.74 -15.65
CA LEU A 505 30.29 27.31 -16.89
C LEU A 505 31.23 27.34 -18.09
N ARG A 506 32.07 28.38 -18.22
CA ARG A 506 33.08 28.50 -19.29
C ARG A 506 34.24 27.50 -19.17
N ARG A 507 34.44 26.89 -18.00
CA ARG A 507 35.48 25.88 -17.75
C ARG A 507 35.02 24.46 -18.02
N LEU A 508 33.72 24.23 -18.24
CA LEU A 508 33.24 22.92 -18.62
C LEU A 508 33.83 22.55 -19.99
N PRO A 509 34.47 21.37 -20.11
CA PRO A 509 34.99 20.90 -21.39
C PRO A 509 33.82 20.83 -22.38
N ARG A 510 34.07 21.24 -23.63
CA ARG A 510 33.09 21.07 -24.71
C ARG A 510 32.70 19.59 -24.79
N SER A 511 31.46 19.31 -25.16
CA SER A 511 30.94 17.97 -25.44
C SER A 511 31.82 17.29 -26.50
N GLY A 512 32.84 16.58 -26.05
CA GLY A 512 33.69 15.72 -26.87
C GLY A 512 33.54 14.26 -26.43
N GLN A 513 34.49 13.43 -26.84
CA GLN A 513 34.45 11.96 -26.70
C GLN A 513 34.15 11.43 -25.28
N TRP A 514 34.55 12.15 -24.21
CA TRP A 514 34.23 11.73 -22.84
C TRP A 514 32.72 11.73 -22.56
N LEU A 515 31.98 12.70 -23.11
CA LEU A 515 30.53 12.76 -22.95
C LEU A 515 29.85 11.61 -23.69
N ASP A 516 30.33 11.27 -24.89
CA ASP A 516 29.79 10.15 -25.67
C ASP A 516 30.06 8.81 -24.97
N THR A 517 31.26 8.65 -24.37
CA THR A 517 31.57 7.49 -23.52
C THR A 517 30.59 7.37 -22.35
N ILE A 518 30.25 8.49 -21.68
CA ILE A 518 29.29 8.46 -20.57
C ILE A 518 27.89 8.10 -21.05
N LYS A 519 27.42 8.65 -22.19
CA LYS A 519 26.10 8.31 -22.75
C LYS A 519 25.99 6.80 -22.94
N VAL A 520 26.99 6.20 -23.58
CA VAL A 520 26.98 4.76 -23.87
C VAL A 520 27.01 3.92 -22.58
N VAL A 521 27.84 4.29 -21.60
CA VAL A 521 27.87 3.60 -20.30
C VAL A 521 26.52 3.71 -19.58
N MET A 522 25.90 4.90 -19.58
CA MET A 522 24.57 5.10 -19.00
C MET A 522 23.49 4.32 -19.74
N GLY A 523 23.59 4.17 -21.07
CA GLY A 523 22.69 3.33 -21.87
C GLY A 523 22.72 1.86 -21.45
N PHE A 524 23.90 1.31 -21.17
CA PHE A 524 24.01 -0.05 -20.63
C PHE A 524 23.39 -0.17 -19.22
N LEU A 525 23.57 0.83 -18.36
CA LEU A 525 22.94 0.86 -17.04
C LEU A 525 21.41 0.98 -17.13
N GLU A 526 20.88 1.74 -18.09
CA GLU A 526 19.44 1.83 -18.35
C GLU A 526 18.86 0.51 -18.84
N LEU A 527 19.56 -0.23 -19.73
CA LEU A 527 19.13 -1.58 -20.12
C LEU A 527 19.12 -2.54 -18.92
N ALA A 528 20.12 -2.47 -18.04
CA ALA A 528 20.15 -3.29 -16.83
C ALA A 528 18.97 -2.94 -15.89
N ALA A 529 18.68 -1.65 -15.72
CA ALA A 529 17.52 -1.19 -14.95
C ALA A 529 16.19 -1.63 -15.60
N ALA A 530 16.07 -1.55 -16.93
CA ALA A 530 14.89 -1.99 -17.66
C ALA A 530 14.55 -3.46 -17.36
N ALA A 531 15.56 -4.33 -17.32
CA ALA A 531 15.37 -5.75 -17.02
C ALA A 531 14.77 -6.01 -15.63
N LYS A 532 15.08 -5.15 -14.64
CA LYS A 532 14.46 -5.20 -13.31
C LYS A 532 12.97 -4.87 -13.38
N PHE A 533 12.60 -3.78 -14.05
CA PHE A 533 11.20 -3.39 -14.18
C PHE A 533 10.39 -4.39 -15.02
N LEU A 534 11.01 -4.99 -16.04
CA LEU A 534 10.41 -6.06 -16.81
C LEU A 534 10.08 -7.29 -15.93
N ARG A 535 11.04 -7.71 -15.10
CA ARG A 535 10.83 -8.82 -14.16
C ARG A 535 9.79 -8.50 -13.10
N THR A 536 9.77 -7.27 -12.55
CA THR A 536 8.73 -6.82 -11.62
C THR A 536 7.34 -6.89 -12.26
N ALA A 537 7.20 -6.47 -13.52
CA ALA A 537 5.93 -6.54 -14.24
C ALA A 537 5.51 -8.01 -14.50
N GLU A 538 6.45 -8.87 -14.87
CA GLU A 538 6.17 -10.30 -15.09
C GLU A 538 5.70 -11.00 -13.82
N LEU A 539 6.41 -10.81 -12.69
CA LEU A 539 6.06 -11.42 -11.40
C LEU A 539 4.66 -11.02 -10.90
N ARG A 540 4.10 -9.95 -11.44
CA ARG A 540 2.77 -9.46 -11.08
C ARG A 540 1.67 -9.92 -12.04
N TRP A 541 2.03 -10.36 -13.25
CA TRP A 541 1.08 -10.93 -14.20
C TRP A 541 1.06 -12.45 -14.19
N LEU A 542 2.21 -13.07 -14.00
CA LEU A 542 2.35 -14.51 -14.02
C LEU A 542 2.55 -15.04 -12.59
N PRO A 543 1.93 -16.18 -12.24
CA PRO A 543 2.11 -16.82 -10.94
C PRO A 543 3.57 -17.19 -10.62
N GLU A 544 4.35 -17.48 -11.66
CA GLU A 544 5.78 -17.80 -11.62
C GLU A 544 6.48 -17.11 -12.80
N ALA A 545 7.76 -16.75 -12.65
CA ALA A 545 8.54 -16.12 -13.72
C ALA A 545 8.82 -17.14 -14.83
N ALA A 546 8.29 -16.89 -16.03
CA ALA A 546 8.41 -17.81 -17.17
C ALA A 546 9.55 -17.40 -18.12
N TYR A 547 9.75 -16.10 -18.32
CA TYR A 547 10.68 -15.52 -19.28
C TYR A 547 11.85 -14.81 -18.61
N CYS A 548 11.58 -13.95 -17.62
CA CYS A 548 12.59 -13.23 -16.85
C CYS A 548 12.84 -13.94 -15.52
N THR A 549 13.26 -15.20 -15.57
CA THR A 549 13.74 -15.91 -14.38
C THR A 549 14.91 -15.15 -13.76
N TYR A 550 15.13 -15.33 -12.45
CA TYR A 550 16.23 -14.64 -11.75
C TYR A 550 17.58 -14.84 -12.48
N ASP A 551 17.89 -16.07 -12.86
CA ASP A 551 19.14 -16.41 -13.55
C ASP A 551 19.22 -15.80 -14.95
N ALA A 552 18.10 -15.70 -15.68
CA ALA A 552 18.07 -15.07 -17.00
C ALA A 552 18.37 -13.55 -16.91
N VAL A 553 17.78 -12.86 -15.92
CA VAL A 553 18.05 -11.43 -15.72
C VAL A 553 19.48 -11.20 -15.22
N LEU A 554 19.97 -12.05 -14.31
CA LEU A 554 21.36 -11.99 -13.84
C LEU A 554 22.35 -12.23 -14.99
N ALA A 555 22.09 -13.20 -15.86
CA ALA A 555 22.90 -13.45 -17.06
C ALA A 555 22.88 -12.24 -18.01
N GLY A 556 21.72 -11.59 -18.17
CA GLY A 556 21.59 -10.34 -18.90
C GLY A 556 22.47 -9.23 -18.31
N TRP A 557 22.48 -9.07 -16.99
CA TRP A 557 23.34 -8.09 -16.30
C TRP A 557 24.84 -8.38 -16.46
N ILE A 558 25.23 -9.65 -16.40
CA ILE A 558 26.61 -10.09 -16.65
C ILE A 558 27.01 -9.76 -18.09
N ALA A 559 26.16 -10.08 -19.06
CA ALA A 559 26.40 -9.79 -20.47
C ALA A 559 26.51 -8.28 -20.73
N LEU A 560 25.58 -7.48 -20.21
CA LEU A 560 25.62 -6.01 -20.33
C LEU A 560 26.89 -5.42 -19.71
N SER A 561 27.28 -5.91 -18.52
CA SER A 561 28.51 -5.48 -17.85
C SER A 561 29.76 -5.84 -18.67
N ALA A 562 29.82 -7.06 -19.21
CA ALA A 562 30.91 -7.50 -20.07
C ALA A 562 31.01 -6.66 -21.35
N VAL A 563 29.89 -6.48 -22.05
CA VAL A 563 29.80 -5.70 -23.29
C VAL A 563 30.18 -4.23 -23.04
N CYS A 564 29.72 -3.63 -21.94
CA CYS A 564 30.13 -2.28 -21.53
C CYS A 564 31.65 -2.19 -21.30
N GLY A 565 32.23 -3.16 -20.60
CA GLY A 565 33.68 -3.26 -20.40
C GLY A 565 34.46 -3.38 -21.72
N LEU A 566 34.00 -4.21 -22.65
CA LEU A 566 34.60 -4.38 -23.97
C LEU A 566 34.49 -3.12 -24.85
N TYR A 567 33.36 -2.40 -24.77
CA TYR A 567 33.20 -1.08 -25.40
C TYR A 567 34.22 -0.06 -24.84
N LEU A 568 34.41 -0.04 -23.52
CA LEU A 568 35.36 0.87 -22.88
C LEU A 568 36.82 0.54 -23.24
N LEU A 569 37.15 -0.73 -23.50
CA LEU A 569 38.44 -1.13 -24.08
C LEU A 569 38.60 -0.75 -25.56
N GLY A 570 37.53 -0.30 -26.21
CA GLY A 570 37.55 0.11 -27.62
C GLY A 570 37.50 -1.05 -28.60
N LEU A 571 37.01 -2.23 -28.18
CA LEU A 571 36.90 -3.42 -29.03
C LEU A 571 35.88 -3.22 -30.18
N PHE A 572 34.82 -2.46 -29.91
CA PHE A 572 33.84 -2.02 -30.90
C PHE A 572 33.44 -0.56 -30.63
N ARG A 573 32.90 0.11 -31.64
CA ARG A 573 32.51 1.53 -31.61
C ARG A 573 31.07 1.70 -32.05
N LEU A 574 30.41 2.73 -31.55
CA LEU A 574 29.07 3.11 -31.98
C LEU A 574 29.14 4.24 -33.02
N PRO A 575 28.06 4.47 -33.82
CA PRO A 575 28.08 5.42 -34.93
C PRO A 575 28.41 6.87 -34.57
N HIS A 576 28.32 7.25 -33.29
CA HIS A 576 28.57 8.60 -32.78
C HIS A 576 29.97 8.77 -32.18
N ASP A 577 30.81 7.73 -32.17
CA ASP A 577 32.19 7.82 -31.65
C ASP A 577 33.14 8.41 -32.71
N GLU A 578 33.83 9.52 -32.41
CA GLU A 578 34.87 10.08 -33.26
C GLU A 578 36.15 9.21 -33.33
N GLU A 579 36.97 9.36 -34.40
CA GLU A 579 38.18 8.56 -34.64
C GLU A 579 39.32 8.83 -33.63
N SER A 580 39.51 7.85 -32.73
CA SER A 580 40.72 7.43 -31.98
C SER A 580 41.73 8.45 -31.42
N HIS A 581 41.70 8.61 -30.09
CA HIS A 581 42.84 8.90 -29.22
C HIS A 581 43.17 7.68 -28.32
N PRO A 582 44.38 7.59 -27.72
CA PRO A 582 44.74 6.49 -26.83
C PRO A 582 43.79 6.35 -25.64
N ILE A 583 43.58 5.11 -25.17
CA ILE A 583 42.70 4.81 -24.03
C ILE A 583 43.25 5.52 -22.79
N GLY A 584 42.53 6.54 -22.32
CA GLY A 584 42.88 7.24 -21.09
C GLY A 584 42.74 6.34 -19.86
N VAL A 585 43.56 6.58 -18.83
CA VAL A 585 43.55 5.83 -17.56
C VAL A 585 42.15 5.72 -16.94
N PRO A 586 41.31 6.79 -16.87
CA PRO A 586 39.96 6.67 -16.30
C PRO A 586 39.05 5.72 -17.09
N ARG A 587 39.15 5.72 -18.42
CA ARG A 587 38.39 4.82 -19.30
C ARG A 587 38.83 3.36 -19.10
N LEU A 588 40.14 3.13 -18.97
CA LEU A 588 40.69 1.80 -18.68
C LEU A 588 40.25 1.27 -17.31
N LEU A 589 40.34 2.10 -16.25
CA LEU A 589 39.89 1.69 -14.91
C LEU A 589 38.40 1.35 -14.88
N LEU A 590 37.57 2.14 -15.57
CA LEU A 590 36.14 1.85 -15.69
C LEU A 590 35.89 0.54 -16.46
N ALA A 591 36.63 0.30 -17.54
CA ALA A 591 36.56 -0.95 -18.30
C ALA A 591 36.88 -2.17 -17.43
N LEU A 592 37.99 -2.10 -16.68
CA LEU A 592 38.40 -3.14 -15.75
C LEU A 592 37.36 -3.32 -14.63
N GLY A 593 36.74 -2.24 -14.15
CA GLY A 593 35.65 -2.30 -13.17
C GLY A 593 34.44 -3.10 -13.68
N PHE A 594 33.94 -2.80 -14.88
CA PHE A 594 32.81 -3.52 -15.47
C PHE A 594 33.12 -4.98 -15.79
N LEU A 595 34.32 -5.28 -16.31
CA LEU A 595 34.76 -6.66 -16.56
C LEU A 595 34.96 -7.44 -15.26
N SER A 596 35.51 -6.80 -14.23
CA SER A 596 35.65 -7.40 -12.90
C SER A 596 34.30 -7.67 -12.27
N LEU A 597 33.31 -6.78 -12.44
CA LEU A 597 31.94 -6.99 -12.00
C LEU A 597 31.29 -8.18 -12.72
N ALA A 598 31.44 -8.27 -14.04
CA ALA A 598 30.94 -9.40 -14.82
C ALA A 598 31.57 -10.72 -14.34
N ALA A 599 32.89 -10.76 -14.16
CA ALA A 599 33.60 -11.92 -13.63
C ALA A 599 33.19 -12.27 -12.20
N TYR A 600 32.98 -11.27 -11.34
CA TYR A 600 32.53 -11.44 -9.95
C TYR A 600 31.12 -12.03 -9.85
N LEU A 601 30.21 -11.64 -10.75
CA LEU A 601 28.83 -12.14 -10.77
C LEU A 601 28.69 -13.50 -11.45
N THR A 602 29.60 -13.85 -12.36
CA THR A 602 29.54 -15.09 -13.17
C THR A 602 29.34 -16.38 -12.35
N PRO A 603 30.02 -16.61 -11.20
CA PRO A 603 29.81 -17.80 -10.39
C PRO A 603 28.36 -18.00 -9.94
N ALA A 604 27.59 -16.92 -9.77
CA ALA A 604 26.21 -16.99 -9.29
C ALA A 604 25.26 -17.72 -10.25
N LEU A 605 25.61 -17.83 -11.54
CA LEU A 605 24.85 -18.60 -12.54
C LEU A 605 25.09 -20.11 -12.47
N PHE A 606 26.12 -20.55 -11.74
CA PHE A 606 26.52 -21.94 -11.69
C PHE A 606 26.17 -22.58 -10.35
N VAL A 607 25.81 -23.86 -10.41
CA VAL A 607 25.57 -24.69 -9.23
C VAL A 607 26.88 -25.32 -8.79
N GLY A 608 27.18 -25.25 -7.49
CA GLY A 608 28.38 -25.85 -6.90
C GLY A 608 28.27 -27.35 -6.65
N PRO A 609 29.37 -27.98 -6.20
CA PRO A 609 29.41 -29.41 -5.88
C PRO A 609 28.35 -29.83 -4.85
N ASP A 610 27.95 -28.89 -3.98
CA ASP A 610 26.95 -29.08 -2.93
C ASP A 610 25.50 -28.99 -3.44
N GLY A 611 25.29 -28.88 -4.77
CA GLY A 611 23.97 -28.71 -5.38
C GLY A 611 23.35 -27.33 -5.19
N LYS A 612 24.09 -26.36 -4.61
CA LYS A 612 23.62 -25.00 -4.32
C LYS A 612 24.20 -23.97 -5.30
N PRO A 613 23.44 -22.92 -5.68
CA PRO A 613 23.97 -21.82 -6.48
C PRO A 613 25.21 -21.18 -5.82
N GLN A 614 26.29 -20.98 -6.59
CA GLN A 614 27.54 -20.37 -6.09
C GLN A 614 27.42 -18.85 -6.02
N ARG A 615 26.58 -18.36 -5.11
CA ARG A 615 26.35 -16.92 -4.93
C ARG A 615 27.54 -16.25 -4.20
N PRO A 616 28.19 -15.23 -4.78
CA PRO A 616 29.27 -14.48 -4.14
C PRO A 616 28.83 -13.84 -2.82
N ARG A 617 29.74 -13.79 -1.84
CA ARG A 617 29.51 -13.06 -0.59
C ARG A 617 29.95 -11.61 -0.72
N GLY A 618 29.20 -10.69 -0.12
CA GLY A 618 29.59 -9.28 0.00
C GLY A 618 28.44 -8.32 -0.30
N ALA A 619 28.60 -7.07 0.14
CA ALA A 619 27.56 -6.04 0.03
C ALA A 619 27.12 -5.76 -1.41
N VAL A 620 28.04 -5.85 -2.38
CA VAL A 620 27.73 -5.62 -3.81
C VAL A 620 26.77 -6.68 -4.34
N PHE A 621 27.08 -7.96 -4.11
CA PHE A 621 26.20 -9.05 -4.54
C PHE A 621 24.86 -8.99 -3.80
N ALA A 622 24.87 -8.74 -2.49
CA ALA A 622 23.66 -8.60 -1.69
C ALA A 622 22.68 -7.54 -2.23
N TRP A 623 23.21 -6.41 -2.70
CA TRP A 623 22.41 -5.36 -3.33
C TRP A 623 21.87 -5.77 -4.70
N ILE A 624 22.71 -6.37 -5.55
CA ILE A 624 22.30 -6.82 -6.88
C ILE A 624 21.26 -7.93 -6.75
N ASP A 625 21.50 -8.91 -5.91
CA ASP A 625 20.59 -10.01 -5.59
C ASP A 625 19.23 -9.45 -5.19
N ALA A 626 19.17 -8.64 -4.14
CA ALA A 626 17.92 -8.02 -3.68
C ALA A 626 17.23 -7.17 -4.75
N PHE A 627 17.99 -6.43 -5.57
CA PHE A 627 17.45 -5.62 -6.66
C PHE A 627 16.85 -6.47 -7.78
N LEU A 628 17.47 -7.62 -8.05
CA LEU A 628 17.00 -8.62 -9.01
C LEU A 628 15.85 -9.47 -8.47
N LEU A 629 15.42 -9.32 -7.22
CA LEU A 629 14.26 -9.98 -6.58
C LEU A 629 14.38 -11.53 -6.51
N PRO A 630 15.26 -12.11 -5.69
CA PRO A 630 15.46 -13.56 -5.65
C PRO A 630 14.16 -14.32 -5.34
N GLU A 631 14.01 -15.47 -6.00
CA GLU A 631 12.90 -16.37 -5.71
C GLU A 631 13.05 -16.98 -4.31
N PRO A 632 11.94 -17.20 -3.58
CA PRO A 632 11.99 -17.88 -2.28
C PRO A 632 12.54 -19.29 -2.46
N SER A 633 13.66 -19.60 -1.82
CA SER A 633 14.36 -20.86 -2.01
C SER A 633 13.81 -21.93 -1.05
N ARG A 634 13.26 -23.01 -1.60
CA ARG A 634 12.56 -24.06 -0.82
C ARG A 634 13.48 -24.90 0.10
N GLU A 635 14.80 -24.77 -0.02
CA GLU A 635 15.78 -25.61 0.70
C GLU A 635 16.77 -24.78 1.54
N GLY A 636 16.75 -25.00 2.86
CA GLY A 636 17.66 -24.33 3.80
C GLY A 636 17.14 -23.04 4.42
N GLU A 637 15.98 -22.53 3.99
CA GLU A 637 15.27 -21.42 4.62
C GLU A 637 14.54 -21.83 5.92
N LEU A 638 14.28 -20.85 6.78
CA LEU A 638 13.46 -21.03 7.99
C LEU A 638 12.03 -21.42 7.56
N PRO A 639 11.37 -22.39 8.22
CA PRO A 639 9.99 -22.71 7.89
C PRO A 639 9.07 -21.59 8.41
N TRP A 640 8.39 -20.94 7.47
CA TRP A 640 7.39 -19.90 7.70
C TRP A 640 5.98 -20.47 7.59
N SER A 641 5.04 -19.88 8.32
CA SER A 641 3.61 -20.00 8.08
C SER A 641 3.12 -18.79 7.28
N TYR A 642 2.08 -18.98 6.47
CA TYR A 642 1.51 -17.93 5.60
C TYR A 642 0.05 -17.62 5.95
N ASP A 643 -0.45 -18.17 7.06
CA ASP A 643 -1.81 -17.94 7.57
C ASP A 643 -1.71 -17.49 9.03
N LEU A 644 -1.94 -16.19 9.26
CA LEU A 644 -1.83 -15.59 10.60
C LEU A 644 -2.94 -16.08 11.54
N PRO A 645 -4.24 -16.01 11.19
CA PRO A 645 -5.31 -16.50 12.05
C PRO A 645 -5.14 -17.96 12.48
N GLU A 646 -4.81 -18.85 11.54
CA GLU A 646 -4.59 -20.27 11.85
C GLU A 646 -3.38 -20.46 12.77
N SER A 647 -2.29 -19.71 12.53
CA SER A 647 -1.11 -19.71 13.39
C SER A 647 -1.43 -19.25 14.80
N VAL A 648 -2.18 -18.17 14.96
CA VAL A 648 -2.61 -17.68 16.28
C VAL A 648 -3.47 -18.72 16.97
N GLN A 649 -4.46 -19.30 16.29
CA GLN A 649 -5.34 -20.30 16.87
C GLN A 649 -4.56 -21.52 17.38
N ARG A 650 -3.58 -21.99 16.61
CA ARG A 650 -2.66 -23.06 17.03
C ARG A 650 -1.85 -22.66 18.27
N LEU A 651 -1.26 -21.47 18.26
CA LEU A 651 -0.46 -20.98 19.38
C LEU A 651 -1.29 -20.77 20.65
N VAL A 652 -2.57 -20.40 20.54
CA VAL A 652 -3.49 -20.35 21.70
C VAL A 652 -3.63 -21.73 22.34
N GLN A 653 -3.77 -22.79 21.52
CA GLN A 653 -3.84 -24.16 22.04
C GLN A 653 -2.53 -24.59 22.72
N GLU A 654 -1.38 -24.23 22.13
CA GLU A 654 -0.06 -24.52 22.69
C GLU A 654 0.21 -23.71 23.98
N ALA A 655 -0.18 -22.44 24.03
CA ALA A 655 -0.11 -21.58 25.22
C ALA A 655 -0.96 -22.12 26.36
N ARG A 656 -2.18 -22.61 26.07
CA ARG A 656 -3.06 -23.26 27.06
C ARG A 656 -2.46 -24.55 27.61
N LYS A 657 -1.84 -25.38 26.77
CA LYS A 657 -1.21 -26.64 27.19
C LYS A 657 0.06 -26.41 28.02
N SER A 658 0.87 -25.43 27.62
CA SER A 658 2.17 -25.14 28.28
C SER A 658 2.05 -24.20 29.48
N GLY A 659 0.95 -23.46 29.60
CA GLY A 659 0.77 -22.41 30.61
C GLY A 659 1.70 -21.21 30.42
N ARG A 660 2.38 -21.10 29.27
CA ARG A 660 3.35 -20.04 28.96
C ARG A 660 2.94 -19.28 27.70
N PRO A 661 3.24 -17.96 27.61
CA PRO A 661 3.07 -17.20 26.38
C PRO A 661 3.90 -17.79 25.25
N GLN A 662 3.32 -17.85 24.05
CA GLN A 662 4.02 -18.30 22.84
C GLN A 662 4.48 -17.11 22.01
N PRO A 663 5.79 -16.99 21.69
CA PRO A 663 6.31 -15.89 20.92
C PRO A 663 6.05 -16.09 19.42
N LEU A 664 5.41 -15.10 18.81
CA LEU A 664 5.05 -15.03 17.40
C LEU A 664 5.84 -13.88 16.75
N PHE A 665 6.61 -14.19 15.73
CA PHE A 665 7.28 -13.22 14.86
C PHE A 665 6.50 -13.08 13.56
N LEU A 666 6.06 -11.87 13.26
CA LEU A 666 5.28 -11.53 12.08
C LEU A 666 6.13 -10.67 11.14
N ASP A 667 6.25 -11.11 9.89
CA ASP A 667 6.96 -10.44 8.80
C ASP A 667 5.97 -9.96 7.74
N PHE A 668 5.74 -8.65 7.65
CA PHE A 668 5.04 -8.06 6.51
C PHE A 668 6.05 -7.83 5.37
N THR A 669 5.88 -8.62 4.31
CA THR A 669 6.79 -8.67 3.15
C THR A 669 6.06 -8.38 1.84
N GLY A 670 6.79 -8.41 0.72
CA GLY A 670 6.21 -8.39 -0.61
C GLY A 670 7.07 -9.14 -1.63
N VAL A 671 6.43 -9.62 -2.69
CA VAL A 671 7.08 -10.30 -3.83
C VAL A 671 8.08 -9.37 -4.50
N THR A 672 7.67 -8.11 -4.69
CA THR A 672 8.43 -7.09 -5.42
C THR A 672 9.25 -6.17 -4.51
N CYS A 673 9.33 -6.52 -3.22
CA CYS A 673 10.00 -5.70 -2.20
C CYS A 673 11.50 -6.00 -2.11
N THR A 674 12.34 -5.15 -2.71
CA THR A 674 13.81 -5.26 -2.66
C THR A 674 14.37 -5.29 -1.24
N ASN A 675 13.90 -4.40 -0.34
CA ASN A 675 14.41 -4.36 1.04
C ASN A 675 14.01 -5.59 1.85
N CYS A 676 12.83 -6.15 1.59
CA CYS A 676 12.38 -7.39 2.22
C CYS A 676 13.30 -8.54 1.82
N LYS A 677 13.57 -8.70 0.52
CA LYS A 677 14.50 -9.70 0.00
C LYS A 677 15.92 -9.50 0.54
N TYR A 678 16.39 -8.28 0.65
CA TYR A 678 17.69 -8.01 1.29
C TYR A 678 17.75 -8.59 2.71
N ASN A 679 16.76 -8.31 3.56
CA ASN A 679 16.74 -8.80 4.94
C ASN A 679 16.58 -10.33 5.02
N GLU A 680 15.69 -10.92 4.21
CA GLU A 680 15.46 -12.37 4.15
C GLU A 680 16.74 -13.14 3.80
N PHE A 681 17.47 -12.69 2.78
CA PHE A 681 18.64 -13.43 2.27
C PHE A 681 19.96 -13.06 2.95
N GLN A 682 20.09 -11.86 3.53
CA GLN A 682 21.37 -11.36 4.08
C GLN A 682 21.40 -11.19 5.59
N VAL A 683 20.23 -11.00 6.22
CA VAL A 683 20.13 -10.74 7.66
C VAL A 683 19.61 -11.97 8.38
N PHE A 684 18.50 -12.56 7.91
CA PHE A 684 17.90 -13.74 8.56
C PHE A 684 18.74 -15.01 8.42
N THR A 685 19.63 -15.05 7.43
CA THR A 685 20.58 -16.15 7.22
C THR A 685 21.78 -16.09 8.16
N GLN A 686 21.99 -14.99 8.89
CA GLN A 686 23.09 -14.88 9.86
C GLN A 686 22.88 -15.85 11.02
N PRO A 687 23.92 -16.59 11.47
CA PRO A 687 23.75 -17.68 12.45
C PRO A 687 23.04 -17.25 13.75
N ARG A 688 23.41 -16.09 14.30
CA ARG A 688 22.83 -15.58 15.55
C ARG A 688 21.35 -15.21 15.40
N ILE A 689 21.00 -14.52 14.32
CA ILE A 689 19.61 -14.11 14.05
C ILE A 689 18.76 -15.32 13.73
N ARG A 690 19.29 -16.25 12.92
CA ARG A 690 18.63 -17.51 12.60
C ARG A 690 18.29 -18.30 13.87
N GLN A 691 19.24 -18.46 14.80
CA GLN A 691 19.01 -19.12 16.08
C GLN A 691 17.94 -18.43 16.94
N LEU A 692 17.87 -17.10 16.91
CA LEU A 692 16.82 -16.36 17.61
C LEU A 692 15.46 -16.57 16.94
N LEU A 693 15.37 -16.43 15.62
CA LEU A 693 14.16 -16.65 14.84
C LEU A 693 13.66 -18.10 14.97
N GLU A 694 14.54 -19.08 15.19
CA GLU A 694 14.20 -20.48 15.48
C GLU A 694 13.37 -20.66 16.77
N ARG A 695 13.47 -19.71 17.71
CA ARG A 695 12.71 -19.71 18.97
C ARG A 695 11.31 -19.08 18.85
N TYR A 696 10.98 -18.51 17.69
CA TYR A 696 9.66 -17.95 17.40
C TYR A 696 8.84 -18.88 16.54
N HIS A 697 7.51 -18.83 16.72
CA HIS A 697 6.60 -19.17 15.63
C HIS A 697 6.64 -18.04 14.61
N ARG A 698 6.92 -18.34 13.35
CA ARG A 698 7.17 -17.32 12.32
C ARG A 698 6.04 -17.31 11.32
N VAL A 699 5.47 -16.14 11.08
CA VAL A 699 4.42 -15.92 10.07
C VAL A 699 4.89 -14.84 9.11
N GLN A 700 4.75 -15.09 7.82
CA GLN A 700 5.08 -14.15 6.76
C GLN A 700 3.81 -13.77 6.00
N LEU A 701 3.50 -12.48 5.95
CA LEU A 701 2.33 -11.92 5.29
C LEU A 701 2.74 -11.06 4.10
N TYR A 702 2.40 -11.53 2.91
CA TYR A 702 2.59 -10.75 1.67
C TYR A 702 1.51 -9.68 1.58
N THR A 703 1.90 -8.45 1.25
CA THR A 703 0.98 -7.31 1.15
C THR A 703 0.73 -6.81 -0.28
N ASP A 704 1.51 -7.29 -1.26
CA ASP A 704 1.37 -6.96 -2.70
C ASP A 704 0.64 -8.07 -3.48
N GLU A 705 1.15 -9.31 -3.42
CA GLU A 705 0.51 -10.52 -3.92
C GLU A 705 1.05 -11.73 -3.15
N ILE A 706 0.22 -12.73 -2.84
CA ILE A 706 0.73 -13.98 -2.25
C ILE A 706 1.20 -14.90 -3.39
N PRO A 707 2.45 -15.40 -3.37
CA PRO A 707 2.92 -16.32 -4.41
C PRO A 707 2.10 -17.61 -4.47
N ALA A 708 1.77 -18.05 -5.69
CA ALA A 708 1.01 -19.28 -5.94
C ALA A 708 1.67 -20.52 -5.32
N SER A 709 3.01 -20.53 -5.33
CA SER A 709 3.86 -21.60 -4.80
C SER A 709 3.71 -21.86 -3.29
N LEU A 710 3.02 -20.96 -2.57
CA LEU A 710 2.74 -21.06 -1.14
C LEU A 710 1.38 -21.71 -0.84
N TYR A 711 0.53 -21.94 -1.84
CA TYR A 711 -0.75 -22.63 -1.67
C TYR A 711 -0.63 -24.11 -2.00
N ALA A 712 -1.42 -24.93 -1.31
CA ALA A 712 -1.58 -26.34 -1.68
C ALA A 712 -2.34 -26.50 -3.00
N VAL A 713 -3.33 -25.63 -3.23
CA VAL A 713 -4.09 -25.49 -4.48
C VAL A 713 -4.23 -23.99 -4.74
N ASP A 714 -3.81 -23.53 -5.92
CA ASP A 714 -3.82 -22.11 -6.27
C ASP A 714 -5.27 -21.60 -6.42
N PRO A 715 -5.71 -20.60 -5.62
CA PRO A 715 -7.05 -20.00 -5.76
C PRO A 715 -7.15 -19.05 -6.96
N GLY A 716 -6.02 -18.70 -7.60
CA GLY A 716 -5.95 -17.77 -8.73
C GLY A 716 -5.53 -16.36 -8.32
N SER A 717 -4.99 -15.60 -9.28
CA SER A 717 -4.33 -14.31 -9.01
C SER A 717 -5.23 -13.25 -8.39
N TYR A 718 -6.54 -13.25 -8.70
CA TYR A 718 -7.50 -12.31 -8.12
C TYR A 718 -7.62 -12.50 -6.61
N ASP A 719 -7.88 -13.71 -6.15
CA ASP A 719 -8.03 -14.03 -4.72
C ASP A 719 -6.71 -13.84 -3.96
N ARG A 720 -5.58 -14.26 -4.53
CA ARG A 720 -4.25 -14.02 -3.94
C ARG A 720 -3.96 -12.54 -3.74
N THR A 721 -4.37 -11.70 -4.70
CA THR A 721 -4.22 -10.24 -4.61
C THR A 721 -5.11 -9.66 -3.53
N ARG A 722 -6.38 -10.10 -3.44
CA ARG A 722 -7.30 -9.62 -2.41
C ARG A 722 -6.86 -10.01 -1.00
N GLU A 723 -6.40 -11.24 -0.80
CA GLU A 723 -5.84 -11.67 0.48
C GLU A 723 -4.58 -10.86 0.86
N ALA A 724 -3.70 -10.58 -0.11
CA ALA A 724 -2.56 -9.70 0.13
C ALA A 724 -3.00 -8.28 0.51
N GLN A 725 -4.06 -7.77 -0.12
CA GLN A 725 -4.67 -6.49 0.25
C GLN A 725 -5.26 -6.52 1.65
N ALA A 726 -5.88 -7.62 2.07
CA ALA A 726 -6.36 -7.79 3.46
C ALA A 726 -5.18 -7.74 4.46
N ASN A 727 -4.05 -8.39 4.15
CA ASN A 727 -2.83 -8.27 4.96
C ASN A 727 -2.31 -6.83 5.04
N ARG A 728 -2.33 -6.11 3.92
CA ARG A 728 -1.92 -4.70 3.83
C ARG A 728 -2.81 -3.80 4.69
N LEU A 729 -4.13 -3.97 4.62
CA LEU A 729 -5.09 -3.20 5.41
C LEU A 729 -4.96 -3.52 6.89
N PHE A 730 -4.82 -4.80 7.25
CA PHE A 730 -4.55 -5.22 8.62
C PHE A 730 -3.30 -4.54 9.21
N LYS A 731 -2.21 -4.44 8.42
CA LYS A 731 -0.99 -3.71 8.78
C LYS A 731 -1.25 -2.23 9.01
N ILE A 732 -1.85 -1.54 8.04
CA ILE A 732 -2.12 -0.10 8.09
C ILE A 732 -3.02 0.24 9.28
N ASP A 733 -4.06 -0.56 9.49
CA ASP A 733 -5.03 -0.30 10.53
C ASP A 733 -4.44 -0.52 11.94
N LEU A 734 -3.39 -1.33 12.09
CA LEU A 734 -2.70 -1.60 13.36
C LEU A 734 -1.56 -0.62 13.64
N PHE A 735 -0.74 -0.32 12.64
CA PHE A 735 0.53 0.41 12.82
C PHE A 735 0.53 1.80 12.17
N GLY A 736 -0.50 2.16 11.42
CA GLY A 736 -0.66 3.49 10.80
C GLY A 736 0.33 3.78 9.67
N ASN A 737 1.09 2.79 9.21
CA ASN A 737 2.03 2.93 8.09
C ASN A 737 1.85 1.81 7.06
N ASP A 738 2.24 2.12 5.83
CA ASP A 738 2.23 1.17 4.71
C ASP A 738 3.64 0.76 4.27
N GLN A 739 4.66 0.99 5.11
CA GLN A 739 6.04 0.68 4.77
C GLN A 739 6.27 -0.84 4.74
N LEU A 740 7.24 -1.26 3.92
CA LEU A 740 7.74 -2.63 3.88
C LEU A 740 9.29 -2.64 3.87
N PRO A 741 9.91 -3.64 4.49
CA PRO A 741 9.30 -4.62 5.39
C PRO A 741 8.91 -3.99 6.74
N LEU A 742 7.99 -4.64 7.45
CA LEU A 742 7.64 -4.32 8.84
C LEU A 742 7.65 -5.61 9.65
N TYR A 743 8.42 -5.63 10.74
CA TYR A 743 8.52 -6.79 11.62
C TYR A 743 7.80 -6.54 12.93
N VAL A 744 7.00 -7.50 13.40
CA VAL A 744 6.23 -7.36 14.63
C VAL A 744 6.43 -8.59 15.49
N VAL A 745 6.69 -8.41 16.78
CA VAL A 745 6.65 -9.50 17.75
C VAL A 745 5.36 -9.42 18.55
N MET A 746 4.67 -10.55 18.65
CA MET A 746 3.45 -10.74 19.42
C MET A 746 3.63 -11.90 20.39
N HIS A 747 2.98 -11.84 21.54
CA HIS A 747 2.92 -12.91 22.53
C HIS A 747 1.49 -13.42 22.64
N VAL A 748 1.27 -14.68 22.25
CA VAL A 748 -0.02 -15.35 22.39
C VAL A 748 -0.13 -15.89 23.81
N LEU A 749 -1.11 -15.40 24.57
CA LEU A 749 -1.26 -15.67 25.99
C LEU A 749 -2.14 -16.92 26.24
N PRO A 750 -1.98 -17.61 27.39
CA PRO A 750 -2.80 -18.78 27.73
C PRO A 750 -4.31 -18.49 27.87
N ASP A 751 -4.69 -17.25 28.19
CA ASP A 751 -6.09 -16.80 28.25
C ASP A 751 -6.74 -16.68 26.85
N GLY A 752 -5.95 -16.82 25.79
CA GLY A 752 -6.37 -16.66 24.40
C GLY A 752 -6.22 -15.23 23.88
N GLY A 753 -5.74 -14.29 24.69
CA GLY A 753 -5.40 -12.94 24.24
C GLY A 753 -4.10 -12.94 23.43
N VAL A 754 -3.96 -12.01 22.49
CA VAL A 754 -2.70 -11.77 21.77
C VAL A 754 -2.18 -10.41 22.16
N ARG A 755 -0.97 -10.35 22.72
CA ARG A 755 -0.33 -9.10 23.11
C ARG A 755 0.71 -8.69 22.10
N VAL A 756 0.61 -7.50 21.52
CA VAL A 756 1.67 -6.93 20.69
C VAL A 756 2.80 -6.46 21.61
N TRP A 757 4.01 -6.99 21.41
CA TRP A 757 5.20 -6.60 22.19
C TRP A 757 5.87 -5.37 21.60
N GLY A 758 6.03 -5.32 20.27
CA GLY A 758 6.66 -4.20 19.57
C GLY A 758 6.77 -4.42 18.07
N ALA A 759 7.03 -3.35 17.34
CA ALA A 759 7.30 -3.35 15.91
C ALA A 759 8.71 -2.81 15.61
N TYR A 760 9.33 -3.30 14.56
CA TYR A 760 10.62 -2.87 14.03
C TYR A 760 10.42 -2.37 12.60
N ASP A 761 10.59 -1.06 12.39
CA ASP A 761 10.13 -0.31 11.22
C ASP A 761 11.27 0.35 10.41
N GLU A 762 12.53 -0.04 10.66
CA GLU A 762 13.71 0.47 9.92
C GLU A 762 13.64 0.17 8.40
N GLY A 763 12.75 -0.72 7.97
CA GLY A 763 12.69 -1.22 6.61
C GLY A 763 13.90 -2.10 6.32
N LYS A 764 14.94 -1.54 5.69
CA LYS A 764 16.20 -2.26 5.51
C LYS A 764 16.96 -2.29 6.84
N ILE A 765 17.28 -3.48 7.34
CA ILE A 765 18.05 -3.62 8.58
C ILE A 765 19.51 -3.28 8.27
N ASN A 766 19.98 -2.13 8.75
CA ASN A 766 21.36 -1.68 8.54
C ASN A 766 22.30 -2.18 9.65
N GLU A 767 21.76 -2.43 10.85
CA GLU A 767 22.48 -2.88 12.03
C GLU A 767 21.94 -4.24 12.53
N PRO A 768 22.43 -5.38 11.98
CA PRO A 768 21.95 -6.71 12.35
C PRO A 768 22.04 -7.02 13.85
N GLU A 769 23.05 -6.47 14.53
CA GLU A 769 23.25 -6.63 15.97
C GLU A 769 22.14 -5.96 16.80
N ARG A 770 21.66 -4.79 16.36
CA ARG A 770 20.52 -4.10 17.00
C ARG A 770 19.25 -4.91 16.83
N PHE A 771 19.03 -5.45 15.63
CA PHE A 771 17.90 -6.34 15.36
C PHE A 771 17.96 -7.64 16.19
N ALA A 772 19.15 -8.25 16.32
CA ALA A 772 19.35 -9.43 17.16
C ALA A 772 19.07 -9.13 18.64
N ALA A 773 19.50 -7.97 19.14
CA ALA A 773 19.21 -7.52 20.51
C ALA A 773 17.69 -7.31 20.73
N TRP A 774 17.00 -6.71 19.75
CA TRP A 774 15.55 -6.51 19.79
C TRP A 774 14.77 -7.84 19.81
N LEU A 775 15.18 -8.83 19.00
CA LEU A 775 14.61 -10.18 19.06
C LEU A 775 14.87 -10.84 20.43
N ALA A 776 16.10 -10.78 20.94
CA ALA A 776 16.41 -11.36 22.25
C ALA A 776 15.57 -10.73 23.37
N ALA A 777 15.45 -9.40 23.38
CA ALA A 777 14.67 -8.64 24.35
C ALA A 777 13.19 -9.06 24.36
N ALA A 778 12.62 -9.34 23.19
CA ALA A 778 11.23 -9.76 23.08
C ALA A 778 11.01 -11.17 23.65
N LEU A 779 11.93 -12.11 23.40
CA LEU A 779 11.87 -13.46 23.99
C LEU A 779 11.94 -13.44 25.52
N ASP A 780 12.74 -12.52 26.06
CA ASP A 780 12.92 -12.36 27.51
C ASP A 780 11.78 -11.55 28.16
N GLY A 781 10.84 -11.01 27.34
CA GLY A 781 9.70 -10.23 27.82
C GLY A 781 10.08 -8.84 28.34
N THR A 782 11.33 -8.42 28.17
CA THR A 782 11.77 -7.05 28.49
C THR A 782 11.07 -6.05 27.57
N PRO A 783 10.62 -4.88 28.04
CA PRO A 783 10.01 -3.88 27.16
C PRO A 783 11.01 -3.46 26.07
N PRO A 784 10.54 -3.17 24.84
CA PRO A 784 11.41 -2.77 23.74
C PRO A 784 12.22 -1.53 24.16
N ALA A 785 13.54 -1.61 24.01
CA ALA A 785 14.38 -0.42 24.15
C ALA A 785 14.08 0.55 22.99
N PRO A 786 13.98 1.87 23.25
CA PRO A 786 13.63 2.87 22.23
C PRO A 786 14.64 2.99 21.07
#